data_AF-A0A971UDJ3-F1
#
_entry.id   AF-A0A971UDJ3-F1
#
_cell.length_a   1.000
_cell.length_b   1.000
_cell.length_c   1.000
_cell.angle_alpha   90.00
_cell.angle_beta   90.00
_cell.angle_gamma   90.00
#
_symmetry.space_group_name_H-M   'P 1'
#
loop_
_entity.id
_entity.type
_entity.pdbx_description
1 polymer ?
#
loop_
_entity_poly.entity_id
_entity_poly.type
_entity_poly.pdbx_seq_one_letter_code
_entity_poly.pdbx_strand_id
1 'polypeptide(L)'
;MEAAPRRTFRRRWVLWTASLGAVLALVLLGRGLCGQWCRYRAARDCDVWAMDDAQRWLARAARCDPRSPATELLRARCYRQLRDPPRRDAALALARQYGASRQAVQDEVTLGNVEAGELGTQAFNQIQALLAAGASAHDVSAAYISGAIASGNQPLTAELLDAWERDAPQHPQISFLRGVLCALDQDSHGARAAYEQTLAREPRHVLARLGLAQLDERQNQFVAALERFVPLAAADPENAVIAAGFARTLRKVGRLAHARAVLEPFVAQPDVLPDLQIEMLFVELELGDYRAVKQRFEQTLADTTDDDVLTAVSIALNMLGETMVSEAVITWACDRKAVQSEVDDLQAHLAVHPQDFAAAAQRQKALAQLSAPDATAGPYPAAAAQAAAAQQSESPGRQLYVRHCSVCHGPQGDGAGYAARHVFPRPRNLRLEPMRLVSTDNGVATRDDLRTVIQMGLPGTSMVPMETLTPEQLDLLVDVTLEMRRAGVREQYVALLQATDQPVEDADVDEVVQLRTTPAAVVTVPNLGAPDNVSRAAGKGFYIQQACDTCHGETGTGDELMPLFDTLGNPAFPRDLVHDVFKGGNDPVSIYRRILLGMPGTPHPATVNLTTSELIALTHFCYTLGTQPKLLQTNYQRFLQAARRPAVQWAASAP
;
A
#
# COMPACT_ATOMS: atom_id res chain seq x y z
N MET A 1 -65.19 38.59 79.12
CA MET A 1 -63.94 38.05 78.56
C MET A 1 -64.24 36.66 78.01
N GLU A 2 -64.63 36.57 76.75
CA GLU A 2 -64.87 35.29 76.04
C GLU A 2 -63.71 34.99 75.10
N ALA A 3 -63.26 33.74 75.12
CA ALA A 3 -62.04 33.27 74.49
C ALA A 3 -62.17 33.11 72.96
N ALA A 4 -61.23 33.69 72.21
CA ALA A 4 -61.14 33.67 70.75
C ALA A 4 -60.81 32.27 70.16
N PRO A 5 -61.23 31.98 68.91
CA PRO A 5 -61.27 30.62 68.37
C PRO A 5 -59.90 30.16 67.83
N ARG A 6 -59.17 29.34 68.60
CA ARG A 6 -57.89 28.72 68.20
C ARG A 6 -57.99 27.65 67.09
N ARG A 7 -59.18 27.37 66.53
CA ARG A 7 -59.40 26.24 65.59
C ARG A 7 -59.12 26.56 64.10
N THR A 8 -59.14 27.81 63.67
CA THR A 8 -58.97 28.18 62.23
C THR A 8 -57.51 28.26 61.78
N PHE A 9 -56.59 28.60 62.70
CA PHE A 9 -55.16 28.72 62.41
C PHE A 9 -54.50 27.36 62.11
N ARG A 10 -54.85 26.32 62.89
CA ARG A 10 -54.31 24.97 62.74
C ARG A 10 -54.71 24.32 61.40
N ARG A 11 -55.93 24.61 60.90
CA ARG A 11 -56.44 24.08 59.62
C ARG A 11 -55.76 24.73 58.42
N ARG A 12 -55.44 26.03 58.49
CA ARG A 12 -54.65 26.73 57.46
C ARG A 12 -53.21 26.21 57.43
N TRP A 13 -52.56 26.02 58.57
CA TRP A 13 -51.21 25.45 58.63
C TRP A 13 -51.12 24.03 58.05
N VAL A 14 -52.09 23.16 58.35
CA VAL A 14 -52.15 21.80 57.76
C VAL A 14 -52.34 21.84 56.24
N LEU A 15 -53.16 22.76 55.71
CA LEU A 15 -53.32 22.93 54.27
C LEU A 15 -52.05 23.49 53.61
N TRP A 16 -51.33 24.41 54.27
CA TRP A 16 -50.05 24.94 53.79
C TRP A 16 -48.95 23.90 53.81
N THR A 17 -48.81 23.09 54.87
CA THR A 17 -47.82 22.01 54.91
C THR A 17 -48.15 20.87 53.95
N ALA A 18 -49.44 20.54 53.76
CA ALA A 18 -49.86 19.58 52.74
C ALA A 18 -49.61 20.09 51.32
N SER A 19 -49.84 21.39 51.07
CA SER A 19 -49.57 22.01 49.76
C SER A 19 -48.06 22.10 49.49
N LEU A 20 -47.26 22.46 50.49
CA LEU A 20 -45.80 22.47 50.40
C LEU A 20 -45.24 21.05 50.20
N GLY A 21 -45.80 20.05 50.90
CA GLY A 21 -45.46 18.64 50.73
C GLY A 21 -45.86 18.10 49.36
N ALA A 22 -47.02 18.51 48.82
CA ALA A 22 -47.46 18.15 47.48
C ALA A 22 -46.58 18.78 46.39
N VAL A 23 -46.17 20.05 46.56
CA VAL A 23 -45.22 20.73 45.66
C VAL A 23 -43.85 20.06 45.73
N LEU A 24 -43.35 19.73 46.93
CA LEU A 24 -42.08 19.01 47.11
C LEU A 24 -42.14 17.61 46.49
N ALA A 25 -43.26 16.90 46.64
CA ALA A 25 -43.50 15.60 46.01
C ALA A 25 -43.57 15.72 44.47
N LEU A 26 -44.23 16.75 43.93
CA LEU A 26 -44.25 17.04 42.49
C LEU A 26 -42.87 17.40 41.95
N VAL A 27 -42.05 18.12 42.72
CA VAL A 27 -40.69 18.50 42.35
C VAL A 27 -39.74 17.29 42.41
N LEU A 28 -39.90 16.38 43.37
CA LEU A 28 -39.04 15.20 43.51
C LEU A 28 -39.47 14.02 42.63
N LEU A 29 -40.75 13.66 42.64
CA LEU A 29 -41.30 12.54 41.85
C LEU A 29 -41.53 12.93 40.38
N GLY A 30 -41.90 14.19 40.11
CA GLY A 30 -42.13 14.68 38.75
C GLY A 30 -40.86 14.71 37.91
N ARG A 31 -39.69 14.91 38.53
CA ARG A 31 -38.38 14.81 37.84
C ARG A 31 -38.08 13.38 37.39
N GLY A 32 -38.35 12.39 38.23
CA GLY A 32 -38.18 10.97 37.89
C GLY A 32 -39.11 10.53 36.75
N LEU A 33 -40.39 10.89 36.82
CA LEU A 33 -41.38 10.59 35.78
C LEU A 33 -41.06 11.29 34.45
N CYS A 34 -40.63 12.55 34.51
CA CYS A 34 -40.18 13.29 33.33
C CYS A 34 -38.95 12.65 32.68
N GLY A 35 -37.96 12.24 33.49
CA GLY A 35 -36.79 11.51 33.01
C GLY A 35 -37.14 10.17 32.35
N GLN A 36 -38.06 9.40 32.95
CA GLN A 36 -38.54 8.14 32.39
C GLN A 36 -39.27 8.33 31.06
N TRP A 37 -40.15 9.34 30.97
CA TRP A 37 -40.85 9.65 29.72
C TRP A 37 -39.88 10.11 28.62
N CYS A 38 -38.88 10.94 28.95
CA CYS A 38 -37.84 11.34 28.01
C CYS A 38 -37.04 10.12 27.51
N ARG A 39 -36.66 9.18 28.38
CA ARG A 39 -35.99 7.94 27.98
C ARG A 39 -36.87 7.06 27.08
N TYR A 40 -38.16 6.95 27.38
CA TYR A 40 -39.10 6.22 26.52
C TYR A 40 -39.19 6.82 25.11
N ARG A 41 -39.28 8.15 25.01
CA ARG A 41 -39.24 8.86 23.72
C ARG A 41 -37.92 8.62 22.99
N ALA A 42 -36.80 8.74 23.70
CA ALA A 42 -35.48 8.47 23.14
C ALA A 42 -35.35 7.04 22.59
N ALA A 43 -35.79 6.03 23.35
CA ALA A 43 -35.74 4.63 22.93
C ALA A 43 -36.55 4.39 21.65
N ARG A 44 -37.74 5.00 21.55
CA ARG A 44 -38.57 4.93 20.33
C ARG A 44 -37.92 5.62 19.14
N ASP A 45 -37.29 6.76 19.36
CA ASP A 45 -36.60 7.48 18.28
C ASP A 45 -35.33 6.69 17.84
N CYS A 46 -34.67 5.99 18.77
CA CYS A 46 -33.61 5.02 18.42
C CYS A 46 -34.15 3.83 17.61
N ASP A 47 -35.35 3.34 17.92
CA ASP A 47 -35.97 2.23 17.20
C ASP A 47 -36.25 2.56 15.73
N VAL A 48 -36.45 3.83 15.36
CA VAL A 48 -36.71 4.27 13.97
C VAL A 48 -35.52 5.02 13.35
N TRP A 49 -34.36 5.00 14.00
CA TRP A 49 -33.14 5.67 13.55
C TRP A 49 -33.20 7.21 13.48
N ALA A 50 -34.13 7.84 14.22
CA ALA A 50 -34.23 9.29 14.38
C ALA A 50 -33.23 9.81 15.44
N MET A 51 -31.92 9.64 15.17
CA MET A 51 -30.83 9.86 16.13
C MET A 51 -30.79 11.27 16.73
N ASP A 52 -31.02 12.30 15.91
CA ASP A 52 -31.05 13.69 16.38
C ASP A 52 -32.13 13.92 17.45
N ASP A 53 -33.30 13.30 17.28
CA ASP A 53 -34.41 13.40 18.23
C ASP A 53 -34.12 12.60 19.50
N ALA A 54 -33.57 11.37 19.34
CA ALA A 54 -33.15 10.54 20.46
C ALA A 54 -32.15 11.27 21.36
N GLN A 55 -31.11 11.88 20.79
CA GLN A 55 -30.12 12.66 21.54
C GLN A 55 -30.75 13.86 22.26
N ARG A 56 -31.68 14.59 21.62
CA ARG A 56 -32.41 15.70 22.26
C ARG A 56 -33.20 15.22 23.48
N TRP A 57 -33.86 14.06 23.38
CA TRP A 57 -34.58 13.46 24.50
C TRP A 57 -33.65 12.97 25.60
N LEU A 58 -32.50 12.37 25.26
CA LEU A 58 -31.50 11.93 26.23
C LEU A 58 -30.85 13.13 26.96
N ALA A 59 -30.64 14.25 26.28
CA ALA A 59 -30.19 15.48 26.91
C ALA A 59 -31.23 16.03 27.90
N ARG A 60 -32.54 15.95 27.57
CA ARG A 60 -33.62 16.28 28.51
C ARG A 60 -33.66 15.31 29.69
N ALA A 61 -33.55 14.00 29.44
CA ALA A 61 -33.52 12.97 30.47
C ALA A 61 -32.38 13.21 31.46
N ALA A 62 -31.17 13.52 30.97
CA ALA A 62 -30.01 13.83 31.79
C ALA A 62 -30.18 15.11 32.63
N ARG A 63 -30.94 16.11 32.17
CA ARG A 63 -31.27 17.30 33.00
C ARG A 63 -32.26 16.97 34.13
N CYS A 64 -33.17 16.04 33.88
CA CYS A 64 -34.14 15.59 34.87
C CYS A 64 -33.49 14.66 35.91
N ASP A 65 -32.59 13.79 35.45
CA ASP A 65 -31.96 12.70 36.20
C ASP A 65 -30.47 12.55 35.78
N PRO A 66 -29.55 13.37 36.33
CA PRO A 66 -28.17 13.52 35.83
C PRO A 66 -27.20 12.37 36.05
N ARG A 67 -27.59 11.31 36.79
CA ARG A 67 -26.74 10.14 37.08
C ARG A 67 -27.51 8.85 36.87
N SER A 68 -28.24 8.81 35.77
CA SER A 68 -29.16 7.73 35.46
C SER A 68 -28.46 6.66 34.62
N PRO A 69 -28.23 5.44 35.14
CA PRO A 69 -27.59 4.39 34.36
C PRO A 69 -28.39 4.03 33.09
N ALA A 70 -29.72 4.11 33.15
CA ALA A 70 -30.59 3.88 32.00
C ALA A 70 -30.47 4.96 30.91
N THR A 71 -30.15 6.20 31.28
CA THR A 71 -29.93 7.28 30.30
C THR A 71 -28.60 7.06 29.59
N GLU A 72 -27.56 6.67 30.33
CA GLU A 72 -26.24 6.40 29.74
C GLU A 72 -26.22 5.13 28.88
N LEU A 73 -26.97 4.08 29.24
CA LEU A 73 -27.15 2.91 28.37
C LEU A 73 -27.84 3.26 27.03
N LEU A 74 -28.86 4.13 27.07
CA LEU A 74 -29.51 4.59 25.83
C LEU A 74 -28.61 5.52 25.00
N ARG A 75 -27.73 6.31 25.65
CA ARG A 75 -26.68 7.06 24.94
C ARG A 75 -25.69 6.11 24.27
N ALA A 76 -25.24 5.07 24.96
CA ALA A 76 -24.36 4.05 24.38
C ALA A 76 -25.01 3.41 23.14
N ARG A 77 -26.27 2.98 23.23
CA ARG A 77 -27.04 2.49 22.08
C ARG A 77 -27.10 3.48 20.93
N CYS A 78 -27.43 4.75 21.22
CA CYS A 78 -27.50 5.80 20.21
C CYS A 78 -26.15 6.02 19.51
N TYR A 79 -25.05 6.06 20.27
CA TYR A 79 -23.70 6.23 19.70
C TYR A 79 -23.22 5.00 18.94
N ARG A 80 -23.57 3.77 19.37
CA ARG A 80 -23.35 2.55 18.57
C ARG A 80 -24.07 2.65 17.22
N GLN A 81 -25.36 2.97 17.23
CA GLN A 81 -26.15 3.12 16.00
C GLN A 81 -25.64 4.25 15.10
N LEU A 82 -25.03 5.30 15.67
CA LEU A 82 -24.35 6.38 14.93
C LEU A 82 -22.94 6.03 14.44
N ARG A 83 -22.45 4.82 14.73
CA ARG A 83 -21.09 4.37 14.44
C ARG A 83 -20.02 5.25 15.08
N ASP A 84 -20.22 5.61 16.34
CA ASP A 84 -19.29 6.41 17.14
C ASP A 84 -18.78 5.62 18.38
N PRO A 85 -17.75 4.77 18.19
CA PRO A 85 -17.20 3.95 19.27
C PRO A 85 -16.68 4.75 20.48
N PRO A 86 -15.92 5.87 20.30
CA PRO A 86 -15.40 6.63 21.43
C PRO A 86 -16.49 7.15 22.37
N ARG A 87 -17.56 7.77 21.82
CA ARG A 87 -18.66 8.28 22.66
C ARG A 87 -19.52 7.15 23.22
N ARG A 88 -19.68 6.03 22.50
CA ARG A 88 -20.32 4.81 23.03
C ARG A 88 -19.58 4.32 24.27
N ASP A 89 -18.26 4.18 24.21
CA ASP A 89 -17.46 3.61 25.30
C ASP A 89 -17.43 4.52 26.52
N ALA A 90 -17.35 5.84 26.31
CA ALA A 90 -17.53 6.83 27.37
C ALA A 90 -18.91 6.70 28.05
N ALA A 91 -19.98 6.54 27.27
CA ALA A 91 -21.33 6.35 27.81
C ALA A 91 -21.46 5.03 28.60
N LEU A 92 -20.85 3.94 28.12
CA LEU A 92 -20.81 2.66 28.85
C LEU A 92 -20.02 2.77 30.16
N ALA A 93 -18.91 3.50 30.18
CA ALA A 93 -18.16 3.77 31.40
C ALA A 93 -18.99 4.53 32.43
N LEU A 94 -19.71 5.58 32.00
CA LEU A 94 -20.64 6.32 32.86
C LEU A 94 -21.81 5.45 33.33
N ALA A 95 -22.38 4.61 32.46
CA ALA A 95 -23.44 3.68 32.84
C ALA A 95 -23.00 2.73 33.96
N ARG A 96 -21.79 2.16 33.86
CA ARG A 96 -21.19 1.34 34.93
C ARG A 96 -21.03 2.15 36.22
N GLN A 97 -20.48 3.37 36.11
CA GLN A 97 -20.27 4.26 37.26
C GLN A 97 -21.60 4.61 37.96
N TYR A 98 -22.68 4.77 37.22
CA TYR A 98 -24.01 5.10 37.73
C TYR A 98 -24.83 3.87 38.16
N GLY A 99 -24.23 2.68 38.17
CA GLY A 99 -24.85 1.47 38.73
C GLY A 99 -25.69 0.66 37.75
N ALA A 100 -25.41 0.74 36.44
CA ALA A 100 -26.00 -0.18 35.47
C ALA A 100 -25.67 -1.65 35.83
N SER A 101 -26.60 -2.56 35.56
CA SER A 101 -26.34 -3.99 35.77
C SER A 101 -25.24 -4.47 34.84
N ARG A 102 -24.42 -5.43 35.31
CA ARG A 102 -23.37 -6.04 34.48
C ARG A 102 -23.95 -6.63 33.19
N GLN A 103 -25.13 -7.25 33.28
CA GLN A 103 -25.81 -7.84 32.13
C GLN A 103 -26.17 -6.78 31.09
N ALA A 104 -26.82 -5.68 31.46
CA ALA A 104 -27.25 -4.66 30.50
C ALA A 104 -26.06 -4.00 29.78
N VAL A 105 -24.94 -3.80 30.48
CA VAL A 105 -23.70 -3.31 29.86
C VAL A 105 -23.11 -4.37 28.92
N GLN A 106 -23.11 -5.64 29.32
CA GLN A 106 -22.62 -6.74 28.49
C GLN A 106 -23.47 -6.94 27.24
N ASP A 107 -24.80 -6.78 27.32
CA ASP A 107 -25.71 -6.89 26.18
C ASP A 107 -25.40 -5.83 25.13
N GLU A 108 -25.16 -4.58 25.56
CA GLU A 108 -24.80 -3.48 24.66
C GLU A 108 -23.41 -3.66 24.03
N VAL A 109 -22.43 -4.17 24.79
CA VAL A 109 -21.12 -4.55 24.25
C VAL A 109 -21.27 -5.68 23.22
N THR A 110 -22.10 -6.68 23.53
CA THR A 110 -22.35 -7.82 22.63
C THR A 110 -22.96 -7.34 21.31
N LEU A 111 -23.93 -6.44 21.34
CA LEU A 111 -24.49 -5.84 20.12
C LEU A 111 -23.43 -5.06 19.31
N GLY A 112 -22.52 -4.36 19.99
CA GLY A 112 -21.39 -3.69 19.34
C GLY A 112 -20.44 -4.66 18.63
N ASN A 113 -20.10 -5.78 19.26
CA ASN A 113 -19.26 -6.83 18.67
C ASN A 113 -19.95 -7.53 17.50
N VAL A 114 -21.24 -7.84 17.65
CA VAL A 114 -22.08 -8.40 16.58
C VAL A 114 -22.08 -7.48 15.36
N GLU A 115 -22.28 -6.18 15.56
CA GLU A 115 -22.23 -5.18 14.48
C GLU A 115 -20.88 -5.13 13.76
N ALA A 116 -19.78 -5.46 14.45
CA ALA A 116 -18.44 -5.54 13.89
C ALA A 116 -18.16 -6.87 13.16
N GLY A 117 -19.13 -7.80 13.13
CA GLY A 117 -19.02 -9.09 12.43
C GLY A 117 -18.77 -10.29 13.34
N GLU A 118 -18.67 -10.11 14.67
CA GLU A 118 -18.46 -11.20 15.64
C GLU A 118 -19.78 -11.94 15.96
N LEU A 119 -20.35 -12.64 14.98
CA LEU A 119 -21.69 -13.24 15.09
C LEU A 119 -21.80 -14.49 15.97
N GLY A 120 -20.67 -15.12 16.34
CA GLY A 120 -20.64 -16.39 17.07
C GLY A 120 -21.28 -17.56 16.30
N THR A 121 -21.19 -18.78 16.84
CA THR A 121 -21.75 -20.00 16.20
C THR A 121 -23.23 -20.23 16.52
N GLN A 122 -23.82 -19.44 17.43
CA GLN A 122 -25.20 -19.59 17.90
C GLN A 122 -25.98 -18.27 17.85
N ALA A 123 -25.92 -17.55 16.72
CA ALA A 123 -26.54 -16.24 16.55
C ALA A 123 -28.03 -16.21 16.97
N PHE A 124 -28.84 -17.18 16.54
CA PHE A 124 -30.28 -17.23 16.87
C PHE A 124 -30.56 -17.38 18.38
N ASN A 125 -29.75 -18.17 19.11
CA ASN A 125 -29.92 -18.33 20.56
C ASN A 125 -29.60 -17.01 21.28
N GLN A 126 -28.57 -16.30 20.83
CA GLN A 126 -28.20 -15.01 21.40
C GLN A 126 -29.25 -13.93 21.11
N ILE A 127 -29.83 -13.91 19.91
CA ILE A 127 -30.97 -13.03 19.57
C ILE A 127 -32.11 -13.25 20.57
N GLN A 128 -32.52 -14.50 20.80
CA GLN A 128 -33.61 -14.80 21.74
C GLN A 128 -33.28 -14.36 23.17
N ALA A 129 -32.04 -14.55 23.62
CA ALA A 129 -31.60 -14.11 24.94
C ALA A 129 -31.67 -12.57 25.11
N LEU A 130 -31.22 -11.82 24.09
CA LEU A 130 -31.26 -10.35 24.10
C LEU A 130 -32.70 -9.83 24.10
N LEU A 131 -33.60 -10.42 23.31
CA LEU A 131 -35.02 -10.07 23.30
C LEU A 131 -35.68 -10.38 24.64
N ALA A 132 -35.39 -11.53 25.25
CA ALA A 132 -35.88 -11.89 26.58
C ALA A 132 -35.36 -10.95 27.68
N ALA A 133 -34.15 -10.38 27.51
CA ALA A 133 -33.59 -9.36 28.39
C ALA A 133 -34.21 -7.96 28.18
N GLY A 134 -35.11 -7.80 27.20
CA GLY A 134 -35.83 -6.57 26.92
C GLY A 134 -35.16 -5.65 25.88
N ALA A 135 -34.20 -6.16 25.10
CA ALA A 135 -33.64 -5.42 23.97
C ALA A 135 -34.71 -5.20 22.89
N SER A 136 -34.58 -4.09 22.14
CA SER A 136 -35.48 -3.79 21.04
C SER A 136 -35.30 -4.76 19.89
N ALA A 137 -36.40 -5.32 19.38
CA ALA A 137 -36.36 -6.20 18.22
C ALA A 137 -35.73 -5.52 16.99
N HIS A 138 -36.03 -4.24 16.77
CA HIS A 138 -35.45 -3.47 15.67
C HIS A 138 -33.94 -3.28 15.82
N ASP A 139 -33.47 -3.01 17.04
CA ASP A 139 -32.03 -2.85 17.31
C ASP A 139 -31.26 -4.16 17.11
N VAL A 140 -31.79 -5.25 17.67
CA VAL A 140 -31.19 -6.58 17.54
C VAL A 140 -31.15 -7.00 16.06
N SER A 141 -32.25 -6.85 15.32
CA SER A 141 -32.28 -7.15 13.89
C SER A 141 -31.24 -6.34 13.10
N ALA A 142 -31.16 -5.03 13.33
CA ALA A 142 -30.20 -4.17 12.64
C ALA A 142 -28.73 -4.54 12.94
N ALA A 143 -28.43 -4.85 14.21
CA ALA A 143 -27.10 -5.23 14.64
C ALA A 143 -26.65 -6.55 13.97
N TYR A 144 -27.49 -7.59 14.02
CA TYR A 144 -27.18 -8.89 13.43
C TYR A 144 -27.11 -8.86 11.91
N ILE A 145 -27.99 -8.09 11.23
CA ILE A 145 -27.89 -7.92 9.78
C ILE A 145 -26.60 -7.17 9.41
N SER A 146 -26.26 -6.10 10.15
CA SER A 146 -24.99 -5.39 9.93
C SER A 146 -23.78 -6.32 10.12
N GLY A 147 -23.81 -7.16 11.15
CA GLY A 147 -22.77 -8.15 11.39
C GLY A 147 -22.69 -9.24 10.31
N ALA A 148 -23.83 -9.69 9.80
CA ALA A 148 -23.91 -10.65 8.68
C ALA A 148 -23.32 -10.06 7.39
N ILE A 149 -23.59 -8.77 7.13
CA ILE A 149 -22.96 -8.03 6.05
C ILE A 149 -21.44 -7.92 6.28
N ALA A 150 -21.00 -7.50 7.47
CA ALA A 150 -19.58 -7.30 7.79
C ALA A 150 -18.76 -8.60 7.71
N SER A 151 -19.35 -9.75 8.07
CA SER A 151 -18.72 -11.06 7.99
C SER A 151 -18.85 -11.75 6.61
N GLY A 152 -19.51 -11.11 5.64
CA GLY A 152 -19.73 -11.67 4.30
C GLY A 152 -20.72 -12.85 4.27
N ASN A 153 -21.50 -13.06 5.32
CA ASN A 153 -22.48 -14.15 5.41
C ASN A 153 -23.78 -13.79 4.67
N GLN A 154 -23.74 -13.96 3.34
CA GLN A 154 -24.86 -13.65 2.44
C GLN A 154 -26.16 -14.42 2.78
N PRO A 155 -26.13 -15.75 3.07
CA PRO A 155 -27.35 -16.48 3.43
C PRO A 155 -28.04 -15.91 4.67
N LEU A 156 -27.27 -15.64 5.74
CA LEU A 156 -27.82 -15.11 6.98
C LEU A 156 -28.32 -13.67 6.80
N THR A 157 -27.62 -12.86 6.00
CA THR A 157 -28.05 -11.49 5.66
C THR A 157 -29.42 -11.49 5.00
N ALA A 158 -29.61 -12.31 3.96
CA ALA A 158 -30.88 -12.42 3.25
C ALA A 158 -32.01 -12.92 4.17
N GLU A 159 -31.77 -13.98 4.94
CA GLU A 159 -32.76 -14.56 5.85
C GLU A 159 -33.26 -13.56 6.89
N LEU A 160 -32.33 -12.86 7.57
CA LEU A 160 -32.67 -11.90 8.62
C LEU A 160 -33.34 -10.64 8.05
N LEU A 161 -32.89 -10.15 6.90
CA LEU A 161 -33.48 -8.97 6.26
C LEU A 161 -34.90 -9.26 5.77
N ASP A 162 -35.13 -10.40 5.12
CA ASP A 162 -36.45 -10.84 4.66
C ASP A 162 -37.42 -11.07 5.85
N ALA A 163 -36.91 -11.60 6.97
CA ALA A 163 -37.70 -11.73 8.18
C ALA A 163 -38.13 -10.37 8.73
N TRP A 164 -37.20 -9.42 8.84
CA TRP A 164 -37.51 -8.09 9.36
C TRP A 164 -38.44 -7.31 8.43
N GLU A 165 -38.29 -7.44 7.11
CA GLU A 165 -39.14 -6.77 6.15
C GLU A 165 -40.58 -7.28 6.15
N ARG A 166 -40.79 -8.59 6.40
CA ARG A 166 -42.13 -9.14 6.59
C ARG A 166 -42.84 -8.51 7.80
N ASP A 167 -42.10 -8.30 8.89
CA ASP A 167 -42.67 -7.78 10.14
C ASP A 167 -42.82 -6.25 10.13
N ALA A 168 -41.93 -5.53 9.44
CA ALA A 168 -41.87 -4.07 9.43
C ALA A 168 -41.46 -3.48 8.06
N PRO A 169 -42.27 -3.64 6.99
CA PRO A 169 -41.87 -3.33 5.61
C PRO A 169 -41.54 -1.85 5.35
N GLN A 170 -42.10 -0.95 6.16
CA GLN A 170 -41.90 0.49 6.05
C GLN A 170 -40.77 1.02 6.95
N HIS A 171 -40.03 0.14 7.64
CA HIS A 171 -38.96 0.57 8.52
C HIS A 171 -37.82 1.24 7.72
N PRO A 172 -37.34 2.44 8.09
CA PRO A 172 -36.34 3.18 7.31
C PRO A 172 -34.99 2.44 7.24
N GLN A 173 -34.59 1.77 8.32
CA GLN A 173 -33.32 1.04 8.38
C GLN A 173 -33.23 -0.12 7.37
N ILE A 174 -34.36 -0.70 6.94
CA ILE A 174 -34.37 -1.77 5.95
C ILE A 174 -33.92 -1.24 4.57
N SER A 175 -34.49 -0.12 4.13
CA SER A 175 -34.06 0.55 2.90
C SER A 175 -32.60 1.02 2.99
N PHE A 176 -32.15 1.44 4.18
CA PHE A 176 -30.74 1.81 4.39
C PHE A 176 -29.81 0.61 4.20
N LEU A 177 -30.11 -0.53 4.83
CA LEU A 177 -29.32 -1.76 4.70
C LEU A 177 -29.31 -2.29 3.26
N ARG A 178 -30.42 -2.18 2.53
CA ARG A 178 -30.46 -2.44 1.07
C ARG A 178 -29.51 -1.52 0.31
N GLY A 179 -29.47 -0.23 0.66
CA GLY A 179 -28.52 0.71 0.07
C GLY A 179 -27.06 0.36 0.34
N VAL A 180 -26.75 -0.14 1.55
CA VAL A 180 -25.43 -0.67 1.89
C VAL A 180 -25.07 -1.89 1.03
N LEU A 181 -25.99 -2.83 0.84
CA LEU A 181 -25.78 -4.00 -0.02
C LEU A 181 -25.51 -3.61 -1.47
N CYS A 182 -26.33 -2.74 -2.06
CA CYS A 182 -26.08 -2.21 -3.40
C CYS A 182 -24.71 -1.53 -3.52
N ALA A 183 -24.29 -0.79 -2.49
CA ALA A 183 -22.99 -0.13 -2.49
C ALA A 183 -21.81 -1.13 -2.43
N LEU A 184 -21.99 -2.27 -1.75
CA LEU A 184 -21.00 -3.36 -1.74
C LEU A 184 -20.92 -4.09 -3.08
N ASP A 185 -22.07 -4.26 -3.74
CA ASP A 185 -22.18 -4.81 -5.11
C ASP A 185 -21.72 -3.82 -6.20
N GLN A 186 -21.18 -2.66 -5.81
CA GLN A 186 -20.78 -1.57 -6.70
C GLN A 186 -21.93 -0.97 -7.54
N ASP A 187 -23.20 -1.31 -7.23
CA ASP A 187 -24.39 -0.68 -7.81
C ASP A 187 -24.66 0.67 -7.14
N SER A 188 -23.96 1.70 -7.64
CA SER A 188 -24.10 3.06 -7.14
C SER A 188 -25.50 3.65 -7.36
N HIS A 189 -26.22 3.24 -8.41
CA HIS A 189 -27.56 3.75 -8.71
C HIS A 189 -28.58 3.16 -7.75
N GLY A 190 -28.55 1.83 -7.55
CA GLY A 190 -29.38 1.15 -6.56
C GLY A 190 -29.12 1.66 -5.14
N ALA A 191 -27.85 1.86 -4.77
CA ALA A 191 -27.46 2.38 -3.46
C ALA A 191 -28.07 3.78 -3.21
N ARG A 192 -27.94 4.69 -4.18
CA ARG A 192 -28.52 6.04 -4.09
C ARG A 192 -30.03 6.00 -3.95
N ALA A 193 -30.72 5.24 -4.79
CA ALA A 193 -32.18 5.11 -4.75
C ALA A 193 -32.67 4.57 -3.40
N ALA A 194 -31.98 3.58 -2.84
CA ALA A 194 -32.31 3.01 -1.54
C ALA A 194 -32.07 4.01 -0.38
N TYR A 195 -30.97 4.77 -0.40
CA TYR A 195 -30.75 5.83 0.60
C TYR A 195 -31.76 6.97 0.49
N GLU A 196 -32.13 7.39 -0.72
CA GLU A 196 -33.19 8.38 -0.92
C GLU A 196 -34.55 7.87 -0.45
N GLN A 197 -34.84 6.58 -0.65
CA GLN A 197 -36.03 5.95 -0.07
C GLN A 197 -36.01 5.96 1.46
N THR A 198 -34.86 5.72 2.08
CA THR A 198 -34.71 5.88 3.54
C THR A 198 -35.03 7.30 3.97
N LEU A 199 -34.52 8.32 3.25
CA LEU A 199 -34.77 9.73 3.57
C LEU A 199 -36.21 10.17 3.30
N ALA A 200 -36.91 9.53 2.38
CA ALA A 200 -38.34 9.76 2.20
C ALA A 200 -39.17 9.28 3.41
N ARG A 201 -38.69 8.25 4.13
CA ARG A 201 -39.33 7.70 5.33
C ARG A 201 -38.89 8.43 6.60
N GLU A 202 -37.60 8.71 6.72
CA GLU A 202 -36.99 9.45 7.83
C GLU A 202 -36.01 10.51 7.29
N PRO A 203 -36.47 11.76 7.08
CA PRO A 203 -35.66 12.81 6.46
C PRO A 203 -34.37 13.16 7.21
N ARG A 204 -34.29 12.86 8.51
CA ARG A 204 -33.10 13.14 9.35
C ARG A 204 -32.25 11.90 9.58
N HIS A 205 -32.43 10.84 8.79
CA HIS A 205 -31.66 9.60 8.94
C HIS A 205 -30.16 9.82 8.68
N VAL A 206 -29.38 9.96 9.75
CA VAL A 206 -27.97 10.40 9.72
C VAL A 206 -27.13 9.47 8.84
N LEU A 207 -27.24 8.15 9.01
CA LEU A 207 -26.45 7.18 8.25
C LEU A 207 -26.76 7.18 6.76
N ALA A 208 -27.99 7.49 6.35
CA ALA A 208 -28.36 7.50 4.92
C ALA A 208 -27.83 8.76 4.25
N ARG A 209 -27.86 9.90 4.94
CA ARG A 209 -27.21 11.14 4.50
C ARG A 209 -25.69 10.97 4.40
N LEU A 210 -25.08 10.29 5.38
CA LEU A 210 -23.65 9.94 5.34
C LEU A 210 -23.34 9.00 4.17
N GLY A 211 -24.16 7.96 3.95
CA GLY A 211 -24.01 7.04 2.82
C GLY A 211 -24.08 7.74 1.46
N LEU A 212 -24.98 8.72 1.29
CA LEU A 212 -25.03 9.56 0.08
C LEU A 212 -23.77 10.42 -0.08
N ALA A 213 -23.25 11.02 1.00
CA ALA A 213 -22.02 11.79 0.95
C ALA A 213 -20.82 10.92 0.55
N GLN A 214 -20.71 9.71 1.11
CA GLN A 214 -19.67 8.74 0.77
C GLN A 214 -19.81 8.17 -0.65
N LEU A 215 -21.04 8.05 -1.18
CA LEU A 215 -21.25 7.71 -2.59
C LEU A 215 -20.75 8.82 -3.51
N ASP A 216 -21.05 10.08 -3.19
CA ASP A 216 -20.56 11.23 -3.95
C ASP A 216 -19.01 11.28 -3.91
N GLU A 217 -18.38 11.01 -2.77
CA GLU A 217 -16.91 10.88 -2.65
C GLU A 217 -16.34 9.77 -3.55
N ARG A 218 -16.91 8.57 -3.50
CA ARG A 218 -16.46 7.42 -4.32
C ARG A 218 -16.60 7.69 -5.82
N GLN A 219 -17.55 8.54 -6.22
CA GLN A 219 -17.75 8.99 -7.59
C GLN A 219 -16.89 10.20 -7.98
N ASN A 220 -15.94 10.61 -7.11
CA ASN A 220 -15.12 11.81 -7.25
C ASN A 220 -15.93 13.12 -7.36
N GLN A 221 -17.18 13.14 -6.88
CA GLN A 221 -18.06 14.30 -6.86
C GLN A 221 -17.86 15.11 -5.57
N PHE A 222 -16.63 15.55 -5.31
CA PHE A 222 -16.24 16.11 -4.01
C PHE A 222 -17.00 17.38 -3.61
N VAL A 223 -17.47 18.19 -4.57
CA VAL A 223 -18.30 19.38 -4.26
C VAL A 223 -19.68 18.97 -3.74
N ALA A 224 -20.33 17.99 -4.37
CA ALA A 224 -21.61 17.46 -3.92
C ALA A 224 -21.48 16.75 -2.57
N ALA A 225 -20.41 15.96 -2.39
CA ALA A 225 -20.07 15.36 -1.10
C ALA A 225 -19.92 16.44 -0.01
N LEU A 226 -19.23 17.55 -0.31
CA LEU A 226 -19.03 18.64 0.62
C LEU A 226 -20.35 19.28 1.05
N GLU A 227 -21.23 19.57 0.09
CA GLU A 227 -22.57 20.11 0.35
C GLU A 227 -23.40 19.19 1.27
N ARG A 228 -23.19 17.87 1.19
CA ARG A 228 -23.84 16.90 2.08
C ARG A 228 -23.19 16.79 3.45
N PHE A 229 -21.86 16.87 3.53
CA PHE A 229 -21.13 16.79 4.80
C PHE A 229 -21.31 18.04 5.67
N VAL A 230 -21.38 19.25 5.10
CA VAL A 230 -21.56 20.50 5.86
C VAL A 230 -22.71 20.42 6.87
N PRO A 231 -23.96 20.08 6.48
CA PRO A 231 -25.07 19.99 7.42
C PRO A 231 -25.02 18.74 8.31
N LEU A 232 -24.16 17.74 8.04
CA LEU A 232 -23.91 16.62 8.95
C LEU A 232 -22.94 17.04 10.05
N ALA A 233 -21.80 17.62 9.68
CA ALA A 233 -20.79 18.12 10.60
C ALA A 233 -21.31 19.27 11.48
N ALA A 234 -22.19 20.13 10.95
CA ALA A 234 -22.84 21.16 11.75
C ALA A 234 -23.82 20.62 12.78
N ALA A 235 -24.43 19.45 12.51
CA ALA A 235 -25.39 18.83 13.42
C ALA A 235 -24.70 18.04 14.55
N ASP A 236 -23.60 17.37 14.25
CA ASP A 236 -22.84 16.57 15.20
C ASP A 236 -21.31 16.67 14.94
N PRO A 237 -20.67 17.80 15.34
CA PRO A 237 -19.26 18.07 15.07
C PRO A 237 -18.30 17.15 15.85
N GLU A 238 -18.79 16.45 16.88
CA GLU A 238 -18.00 15.53 17.71
C GLU A 238 -18.06 14.08 17.17
N ASN A 239 -18.78 13.82 16.07
CA ASN A 239 -18.84 12.49 15.48
C ASN A 239 -17.58 12.20 14.65
N ALA A 240 -16.78 11.24 15.11
CA ALA A 240 -15.50 10.89 14.50
C ALA A 240 -15.62 10.45 13.03
N VAL A 241 -16.66 9.68 12.68
CA VAL A 241 -16.86 9.19 11.31
C VAL A 241 -17.25 10.32 10.37
N ILE A 242 -18.13 11.23 10.82
CA ILE A 242 -18.51 12.43 10.05
C ILE A 242 -17.30 13.35 9.89
N ALA A 243 -16.52 13.56 10.95
CA ALA A 243 -15.32 14.40 10.91
C ALA A 243 -14.29 13.85 9.91
N ALA A 244 -14.03 12.54 9.91
CA ALA A 244 -13.11 11.90 8.97
C ALA A 244 -13.54 12.10 7.50
N GLY A 245 -14.80 11.83 7.17
CA GLY A 245 -15.34 12.05 5.82
C GLY A 245 -15.34 13.52 5.41
N PHE A 246 -15.76 14.41 6.31
CA PHE A 246 -15.79 15.85 6.03
C PHE A 246 -14.38 16.42 5.81
N ALA A 247 -13.41 16.04 6.64
CA ALA A 247 -12.02 16.46 6.48
C ALA A 247 -11.41 15.91 5.18
N ARG A 248 -11.67 14.64 4.83
CA ARG A 248 -11.26 14.03 3.56
C ARG A 248 -11.82 14.79 2.37
N THR A 249 -13.12 15.08 2.36
CA THR A 249 -13.74 15.89 1.30
C THR A 249 -13.12 17.30 1.22
N LEU A 250 -12.93 17.98 2.36
CA LEU A 250 -12.30 19.30 2.44
C LEU A 250 -10.88 19.27 1.86
N ARG A 251 -10.09 18.23 2.16
CA ARG A 251 -8.77 18.00 1.58
C ARG A 251 -8.83 17.84 0.07
N LYS A 252 -9.73 16.99 -0.44
CA LYS A 252 -9.92 16.75 -1.88
C LYS A 252 -10.36 17.99 -2.67
N VAL A 253 -11.04 18.96 -2.03
CA VAL A 253 -11.36 20.27 -2.64
C VAL A 253 -10.30 21.36 -2.37
N GLY A 254 -9.13 20.98 -1.82
CA GLY A 254 -8.00 21.88 -1.57
C GLY A 254 -8.15 22.80 -0.35
N ARG A 255 -9.10 22.55 0.55
CA ARG A 255 -9.32 23.35 1.76
C ARG A 255 -8.56 22.78 2.96
N LEU A 256 -7.25 22.61 2.82
CA LEU A 256 -6.37 21.93 3.77
C LEU A 256 -6.44 22.49 5.21
N ALA A 257 -6.43 23.82 5.36
CA ALA A 257 -6.52 24.45 6.69
C ALA A 257 -7.85 24.13 7.42
N HIS A 258 -8.95 24.02 6.67
CA HIS A 258 -10.25 23.65 7.25
C HIS A 258 -10.28 22.16 7.58
N ALA A 259 -9.73 21.30 6.70
CA ALA A 259 -9.60 19.86 6.96
C ALA A 259 -8.81 19.61 8.26
N ARG A 260 -7.67 20.29 8.43
CA ARG A 260 -6.86 20.24 9.66
C ARG A 260 -7.68 20.65 10.88
N ALA A 261 -8.36 21.80 10.82
CA ALA A 261 -9.15 22.31 11.94
C ALA A 261 -10.29 21.36 12.38
N VAL A 262 -10.88 20.61 11.43
CA VAL A 262 -11.89 19.59 11.73
C VAL A 262 -11.29 18.40 12.49
N LEU A 263 -10.05 17.99 12.17
CA LEU A 263 -9.40 16.81 12.74
C LEU A 263 -8.69 17.10 14.07
N GLU A 264 -8.18 18.32 14.28
CA GLU A 264 -7.37 18.71 15.44
C GLU A 264 -7.98 18.32 16.81
N PRO A 265 -9.31 18.51 17.07
CA PRO A 265 -9.92 18.13 18.34
C PRO A 265 -9.91 16.62 18.62
N PHE A 266 -9.84 15.80 17.57
CA PHE A 266 -9.86 14.34 17.70
C PHE A 266 -8.46 13.79 17.87
N VAL A 267 -7.50 14.22 17.05
CA VAL A 267 -6.14 13.67 17.08
C VAL A 267 -5.33 14.05 18.33
N ALA A 268 -5.83 15.02 19.12
CA ALA A 268 -5.25 15.40 20.41
C ALA A 268 -5.65 14.46 21.57
N GLN A 269 -6.57 13.51 21.34
CA GLN A 269 -7.05 12.59 22.37
C GLN A 269 -6.19 11.30 22.40
N PRO A 270 -6.18 10.52 23.50
CA PRO A 270 -5.37 9.30 23.59
C PRO A 270 -5.89 8.15 22.71
N ASP A 271 -7.21 8.02 22.58
CA ASP A 271 -7.88 6.89 21.93
C ASP A 271 -8.47 7.30 20.56
N VAL A 272 -7.60 7.70 19.64
CA VAL A 272 -8.01 8.21 18.32
C VAL A 272 -8.22 7.05 17.34
N LEU A 273 -9.30 7.10 16.56
CA LEU A 273 -9.52 6.14 15.48
C LEU A 273 -8.39 6.25 14.43
N PRO A 274 -7.86 5.11 13.92
CA PRO A 274 -6.83 5.12 12.88
C PRO A 274 -7.18 5.98 11.67
N ASP A 275 -8.42 5.94 11.19
CA ASP A 275 -8.90 6.72 10.05
C ASP A 275 -8.67 8.24 10.21
N LEU A 276 -8.84 8.77 11.42
CA LEU A 276 -8.62 10.19 11.70
C LEU A 276 -7.12 10.53 11.72
N GLN A 277 -6.28 9.62 12.21
CA GLN A 277 -4.82 9.76 12.15
C GLN A 277 -4.33 9.73 10.70
N ILE A 278 -4.88 8.83 9.89
CA ILE A 278 -4.58 8.69 8.47
C ILE A 278 -4.98 9.95 7.69
N GLU A 279 -6.20 10.46 7.88
CA GLU A 279 -6.61 11.70 7.19
C GLU A 279 -5.77 12.90 7.64
N MET A 280 -5.42 13.01 8.92
CA MET A 280 -4.53 14.08 9.39
C MET A 280 -3.13 13.96 8.77
N LEU A 281 -2.60 12.74 8.66
CA LEU A 281 -1.32 12.47 8.00
C LEU A 281 -1.32 12.98 6.55
N PHE A 282 -2.38 12.70 5.79
CA PHE A 282 -2.49 13.21 4.41
C PHE A 282 -2.63 14.73 4.36
N VAL A 283 -3.37 15.34 5.28
CA VAL A 283 -3.46 16.80 5.38
C VAL A 283 -2.09 17.42 5.66
N GLU A 284 -1.31 16.86 6.57
CA GLU A 284 0.05 17.33 6.91
C GLU A 284 1.02 17.18 5.74
N LEU A 285 0.95 16.05 5.03
CA LEU A 285 1.75 15.82 3.81
C LEU A 285 1.45 16.89 2.76
N GLU A 286 0.17 17.13 2.46
CA GLU A 286 -0.27 18.09 1.45
C GLU A 286 0.01 19.55 1.86
N LEU A 287 0.10 19.84 3.16
CA LEU A 287 0.58 21.11 3.70
C LEU A 287 2.11 21.26 3.67
N GLY A 288 2.85 20.19 3.39
CA GLY A 288 4.31 20.17 3.40
C GLY A 288 4.94 20.04 4.79
N ASP A 289 4.17 19.66 5.82
CA ASP A 289 4.66 19.42 7.17
C ASP A 289 5.20 17.98 7.31
N TYR A 290 6.30 17.70 6.61
CA TYR A 290 6.89 16.36 6.55
C TYR A 290 7.37 15.84 7.91
N ARG A 291 7.70 16.75 8.84
CA ARG A 291 8.07 16.39 10.22
C ARG A 291 6.87 15.87 10.99
N ALA A 292 5.72 16.53 10.88
CA ALA A 292 4.49 16.07 11.51
C ALA A 292 4.04 14.71 10.95
N VAL A 293 4.14 14.50 9.63
CA VAL A 293 3.88 13.18 9.00
C VAL A 293 4.73 12.08 9.63
N LYS A 294 6.05 12.30 9.71
CA LYS A 294 6.99 11.32 10.30
C LYS A 294 6.63 11.03 11.75
N GLN A 295 6.42 12.08 12.57
CA GLN A 295 6.09 11.95 13.97
C GLN A 295 4.78 11.18 14.18
N ARG A 296 3.74 11.48 13.39
CA ARG A 296 2.45 10.81 13.47
C ARG A 296 2.56 9.32 13.12
N PHE A 297 3.31 9.02 12.07
CA PHE A 297 3.58 7.65 11.68
C PHE A 297 4.27 6.86 12.80
N GLU A 298 5.35 7.41 13.37
CA GLU A 298 6.08 6.80 14.48
C GLU A 298 5.21 6.54 15.73
N GLN A 299 4.29 7.46 16.03
CA GLN A 299 3.51 7.41 17.26
C GLN A 299 2.23 6.58 17.16
N THR A 300 1.58 6.56 15.98
CA THR A 300 0.20 6.09 15.86
C THR A 300 -0.04 5.10 14.73
N LEU A 301 0.85 5.04 13.73
CA LEU A 301 0.64 4.25 12.52
C LEU A 301 1.84 3.34 12.19
N ALA A 302 2.75 3.12 13.14
CA ALA A 302 3.99 2.37 12.92
C ALA A 302 3.76 0.90 12.48
N ASP A 303 2.59 0.35 12.82
CA ASP A 303 2.17 -1.01 12.47
C ASP A 303 1.22 -1.06 11.27
N THR A 304 0.95 0.08 10.62
CA THR A 304 0.05 0.12 9.46
C THR A 304 0.63 -0.67 8.28
N THR A 305 -0.25 -1.34 7.56
CA THR A 305 0.05 -1.97 6.27
C THR A 305 -0.62 -1.24 5.11
N ASP A 306 -1.15 -0.05 5.35
CA ASP A 306 -1.82 0.75 4.33
C ASP A 306 -0.78 1.33 3.35
N ASP A 307 -0.89 0.93 2.08
CA ASP A 307 0.04 1.32 1.01
C ASP A 307 0.08 2.85 0.81
N ASP A 308 -1.06 3.52 0.92
CA ASP A 308 -1.15 4.97 0.70
C ASP A 308 -0.46 5.71 1.85
N VAL A 309 -0.61 5.22 3.08
CA VAL A 309 0.09 5.76 4.26
C VAL A 309 1.60 5.56 4.13
N LEU A 310 2.05 4.34 3.79
CA LEU A 310 3.48 4.03 3.66
C LEU A 310 4.13 4.84 2.53
N THR A 311 3.39 5.06 1.43
CA THR A 311 3.81 5.95 0.35
C THR A 311 3.92 7.41 0.82
N ALA A 312 2.92 7.91 1.54
CA ALA A 312 2.94 9.27 2.10
C ALA A 312 4.13 9.50 3.04
N VAL A 313 4.42 8.52 3.91
CA VAL A 313 5.57 8.55 4.81
C VAL A 313 6.88 8.51 4.04
N SER A 314 7.00 7.65 3.02
CA SER A 314 8.17 7.61 2.16
C SER A 314 8.42 8.96 1.48
N ILE A 315 7.37 9.63 0.97
CA ILE A 315 7.50 10.98 0.40
C ILE A 315 8.03 11.94 1.48
N ALA A 316 7.45 11.96 2.67
CA ALA A 316 7.90 12.82 3.76
C ALA A 316 9.37 12.57 4.14
N LEU A 317 9.79 11.31 4.28
CA LEU A 317 11.17 10.93 4.60
C LEU A 317 12.15 11.38 3.52
N ASN A 318 11.81 11.20 2.24
CA ASN A 318 12.63 11.70 1.13
C ASN A 318 12.77 13.23 1.16
N MET A 319 11.67 13.95 1.44
CA MET A 319 11.67 15.41 1.55
C MET A 319 12.48 15.91 2.76
N LEU A 320 12.63 15.09 3.81
CA LEU A 320 13.50 15.34 4.95
C LEU A 320 14.97 14.92 4.71
N GLY A 321 15.27 14.28 3.57
CA GLY A 321 16.61 13.75 3.26
C GLY A 321 16.91 12.39 3.89
N GLU A 322 15.95 11.74 4.54
CA GLU A 322 16.06 10.41 5.16
C GLU A 322 15.81 9.30 4.12
N THR A 323 16.59 9.33 3.03
CA THR A 323 16.36 8.48 1.84
C THR A 323 16.51 6.99 2.15
N MET A 324 17.48 6.61 2.99
CA MET A 324 17.66 5.20 3.36
C MET A 324 16.55 4.69 4.27
N VAL A 325 16.03 5.56 5.15
CA VAL A 325 14.87 5.22 5.98
C VAL A 325 13.65 5.03 5.10
N SER A 326 13.44 5.91 4.10
CA SER A 326 12.39 5.74 3.10
C SER A 326 12.52 4.40 2.35
N GLU A 327 13.72 4.04 1.88
CA GLU A 327 13.94 2.79 1.16
C GLU A 327 13.64 1.58 2.04
N ALA A 328 14.01 1.62 3.32
CA ALA A 328 13.69 0.57 4.28
C ALA A 328 12.17 0.41 4.48
N VAL A 329 11.43 1.53 4.58
CA VAL A 329 9.95 1.52 4.69
C VAL A 329 9.31 0.88 3.46
N ILE A 330 9.71 1.30 2.25
CA ILE A 330 9.15 0.76 1.01
C ILE A 330 9.48 -0.73 0.87
N THR A 331 10.71 -1.12 1.19
CA THR A 331 11.16 -2.52 1.11
C THR A 331 10.32 -3.39 2.04
N TRP A 332 10.18 -2.98 3.30
CA TRP A 332 9.35 -3.67 4.28
C TRP A 332 7.88 -3.79 3.82
N ALA A 333 7.30 -2.71 3.31
CA ALA A 333 5.93 -2.69 2.78
C ALA A 333 5.77 -3.69 1.61
N CYS A 334 6.72 -3.67 0.68
CA CYS A 334 6.72 -4.56 -0.48
C CYS A 334 6.86 -6.03 -0.09
N ASP A 335 7.75 -6.36 0.85
CA ASP A 335 7.96 -7.72 1.32
C ASP A 335 6.70 -8.27 1.97
N ARG A 336 6.04 -7.49 2.84
CA ARG A 336 4.75 -7.87 3.42
C ARG A 336 3.67 -8.05 2.38
N LYS A 337 3.59 -7.15 1.39
CA LYS A 337 2.63 -7.26 0.29
C LYS A 337 2.88 -8.49 -0.59
N ALA A 338 4.14 -8.87 -0.80
CA ALA A 338 4.49 -10.10 -1.51
C ALA A 338 3.99 -11.33 -0.74
N VAL A 339 4.19 -11.38 0.57
CA VAL A 339 3.65 -12.45 1.43
C VAL A 339 2.12 -12.45 1.44
N GLN A 340 1.47 -11.29 1.49
CA GLN A 340 0.00 -11.19 1.39
C GLN A 340 -0.52 -11.69 0.04
N SER A 341 0.15 -11.35 -1.06
CA SER A 341 -0.21 -11.84 -2.40
C SER A 341 -0.05 -13.37 -2.47
N GLU A 342 1.00 -13.92 -1.87
CA GLU A 342 1.16 -15.38 -1.75
C GLU A 342 0.00 -16.02 -0.96
N VAL A 343 -0.44 -15.39 0.14
CA VAL A 343 -1.62 -15.85 0.91
C VAL A 343 -2.89 -15.85 0.05
N ASP A 344 -3.11 -14.79 -0.72
CA ASP A 344 -4.30 -14.62 -1.56
C ASP A 344 -4.30 -15.64 -2.72
N ASP A 345 -3.16 -15.84 -3.38
CA ASP A 345 -2.98 -16.84 -4.43
C ASP A 345 -3.22 -18.27 -3.90
N LEU A 346 -2.64 -18.60 -2.74
CA LEU A 346 -2.85 -19.89 -2.09
C LEU A 346 -4.30 -20.07 -1.64
N GLN A 347 -4.97 -19.01 -1.20
CA GLN A 347 -6.39 -19.06 -0.85
C GLN A 347 -7.27 -19.33 -2.07
N ALA A 348 -6.99 -18.67 -3.20
CA ALA A 348 -7.68 -18.91 -4.46
C ALA A 348 -7.46 -20.36 -4.95
N HIS A 349 -6.23 -20.87 -4.85
CA HIS A 349 -5.90 -22.27 -5.17
C HIS A 349 -6.67 -23.26 -4.29
N LEU A 350 -6.68 -23.05 -2.97
CA LEU A 350 -7.38 -23.92 -2.01
C LEU A 350 -8.90 -23.89 -2.18
N ALA A 351 -9.47 -22.81 -2.71
CA ALA A 351 -10.90 -22.75 -3.04
C ALA A 351 -11.29 -23.75 -4.15
N VAL A 352 -10.37 -24.05 -5.07
CA VAL A 352 -10.55 -25.04 -6.15
C VAL A 352 -10.03 -26.42 -5.75
N HIS A 353 -8.96 -26.46 -4.94
CA HIS A 353 -8.26 -27.67 -4.51
C HIS A 353 -8.21 -27.82 -2.98
N PRO A 354 -9.36 -28.04 -2.31
CA PRO A 354 -9.43 -28.02 -0.85
C PRO A 354 -8.66 -29.16 -0.14
N GLN A 355 -8.19 -30.16 -0.89
CA GLN A 355 -7.40 -31.29 -0.36
C GLN A 355 -5.88 -31.11 -0.56
N ASP A 356 -5.43 -29.97 -1.09
CA ASP A 356 -4.00 -29.67 -1.21
C ASP A 356 -3.41 -29.24 0.14
N PHE A 357 -3.03 -30.23 0.95
CA PHE A 357 -2.48 -30.01 2.29
C PHE A 357 -1.13 -29.27 2.27
N ALA A 358 -0.35 -29.36 1.18
CA ALA A 358 0.91 -28.65 1.05
C ALA A 358 0.68 -27.15 0.87
N ALA A 359 -0.25 -26.78 -0.02
CA ALA A 359 -0.66 -25.39 -0.20
C ALA A 359 -1.31 -24.81 1.08
N ALA A 360 -2.10 -25.62 1.81
CA ALA A 360 -2.67 -25.22 3.09
C ALA A 360 -1.59 -24.93 4.16
N ALA A 361 -0.57 -25.79 4.25
CA ALA A 361 0.56 -25.59 5.17
C ALA A 361 1.39 -24.35 4.79
N GLN A 362 1.63 -24.12 3.49
CA GLN A 362 2.33 -22.93 3.00
C GLN A 362 1.55 -21.65 3.32
N ARG A 363 0.23 -21.64 3.11
CA ARG A 363 -0.64 -20.50 3.46
C ARG A 363 -0.59 -20.21 4.95
N GLN A 364 -0.63 -21.25 5.79
CA GLN A 364 -0.53 -21.08 7.24
C GLN A 364 0.83 -20.49 7.65
N LYS A 365 1.92 -20.89 6.99
CA LYS A 365 3.26 -20.33 7.22
C LYS A 365 3.33 -18.86 6.81
N ALA A 366 2.79 -18.49 5.65
CA ALA A 366 2.74 -17.11 5.18
C ALA A 366 1.87 -16.23 6.10
N LEU A 367 0.70 -16.71 6.53
CA LEU A 367 -0.14 -16.04 7.54
C LEU A 367 0.58 -15.84 8.89
N ALA A 368 1.39 -16.83 9.31
CA ALA A 368 2.21 -16.71 10.50
C ALA A 368 3.31 -15.66 10.35
N GLN A 369 3.90 -15.50 9.15
CA GLN A 369 4.86 -14.42 8.87
C GLN A 369 4.20 -13.04 8.91
N LEU A 370 2.97 -12.90 8.41
CA LEU A 370 2.24 -11.64 8.47
C LEU A 370 1.83 -11.27 9.90
N SER A 371 1.54 -12.28 10.73
CA SER A 371 1.08 -12.17 12.12
C SER A 371 2.20 -12.14 13.16
N ALA A 372 3.45 -12.46 12.80
CA ALA A 372 4.56 -12.49 13.74
C ALA A 372 4.87 -11.06 14.21
N PRO A 373 4.70 -10.73 15.51
CA PRO A 373 5.18 -9.46 16.03
C PRO A 373 6.71 -9.55 16.12
N ASP A 374 7.42 -8.64 15.45
CA ASP A 374 8.86 -8.50 15.69
C ASP A 374 9.05 -8.06 17.15
N ALA A 375 9.73 -8.88 17.93
CA ALA A 375 9.57 -8.97 19.37
C ALA A 375 10.17 -7.81 20.21
N THR A 376 10.48 -6.63 19.65
CA THR A 376 10.99 -5.50 20.46
C THR A 376 10.61 -4.09 20.00
N ALA A 377 9.99 -3.90 18.85
CA ALA A 377 9.38 -2.65 18.39
C ALA A 377 8.54 -3.01 17.17
N GLY A 378 7.52 -2.22 16.81
CA GLY A 378 7.01 -2.27 15.45
C GLY A 378 8.18 -2.25 14.45
N PRO A 379 8.09 -2.88 13.29
CA PRO A 379 9.23 -3.01 12.37
C PRO A 379 9.79 -1.65 11.93
N TYR A 380 9.00 -0.56 11.98
CA TYR A 380 9.46 0.76 11.60
C TYR A 380 10.48 1.39 12.58
N PRO A 381 10.28 1.56 13.91
CA PRO A 381 11.30 2.23 14.73
C PRO A 381 12.68 1.54 14.74
N ALA A 382 12.73 0.21 14.72
CA ALA A 382 14.01 -0.51 14.74
C ALA A 382 14.71 -0.50 13.38
N ALA A 383 14.00 -0.79 12.28
CA ALA A 383 14.57 -0.74 10.94
C ALA A 383 14.89 0.70 10.52
N ALA A 384 14.06 1.68 10.89
CA ALA A 384 14.33 3.10 10.65
C ALA A 384 15.51 3.60 11.48
N ALA A 385 15.65 3.20 12.75
CA ALA A 385 16.81 3.56 13.56
C ALA A 385 18.10 2.93 13.01
N GLN A 386 18.06 1.66 12.59
CA GLN A 386 19.19 1.01 11.93
C GLN A 386 19.52 1.66 10.59
N ALA A 387 18.52 1.97 9.77
CA ALA A 387 18.70 2.66 8.49
C ALA A 387 19.21 4.09 8.67
N ALA A 388 18.73 4.82 9.68
CA ALA A 388 19.21 6.17 9.99
C ALA A 388 20.65 6.15 10.51
N ALA A 389 20.99 5.20 11.40
CA ALA A 389 22.35 4.99 11.87
C ALA A 389 23.28 4.57 10.72
N ALA A 390 22.83 3.66 9.86
CA ALA A 390 23.54 3.26 8.65
C ALA A 390 23.78 4.48 7.74
N GLN A 391 22.75 5.31 7.49
CA GLN A 391 22.86 6.49 6.63
C GLN A 391 23.90 7.50 7.12
N GLN A 392 24.00 7.70 8.44
CA GLN A 392 25.02 8.58 9.03
C GLN A 392 26.43 8.00 8.93
N SER A 393 26.56 6.68 8.84
CA SER A 393 27.85 5.97 8.73
C SER A 393 28.26 5.63 7.29
N GLU A 394 27.34 5.69 6.33
CA GLU A 394 27.59 5.28 4.95
C GLU A 394 28.38 6.33 4.16
N SER A 395 29.25 5.85 3.25
CA SER A 395 30.08 6.71 2.41
C SER A 395 29.21 7.57 1.47
N PRO A 396 29.69 8.76 1.04
CA PRO A 396 28.96 9.60 0.09
C PRO A 396 28.56 8.87 -1.20
N GLY A 397 29.42 7.98 -1.72
CA GLY A 397 29.11 7.19 -2.90
C GLY A 397 27.97 6.20 -2.67
N ARG A 398 27.90 5.61 -1.48
CA ARG A 398 26.86 4.67 -1.12
C ARG A 398 25.50 5.37 -0.96
N GLN A 399 25.46 6.57 -0.38
CA GLN A 399 24.26 7.40 -0.33
C GLN A 399 23.78 7.79 -1.74
N LEU A 400 24.71 8.15 -2.64
CA LEU A 400 24.39 8.39 -4.05
C LEU A 400 23.83 7.13 -4.72
N TYR A 401 24.39 5.95 -4.45
CA TYR A 401 23.91 4.68 -5.00
C TYR A 401 22.48 4.38 -4.55
N VAL A 402 22.16 4.53 -3.25
CA VAL A 402 20.78 4.32 -2.76
C VAL A 402 19.83 5.29 -3.44
N ARG A 403 20.23 6.55 -3.62
CA ARG A 403 19.37 7.55 -4.25
C ARG A 403 19.11 7.29 -5.75
N HIS A 404 20.10 6.82 -6.49
CA HIS A 404 20.05 6.78 -7.96
C HIS A 404 19.95 5.37 -8.56
N CYS A 405 20.36 4.34 -7.82
CA CYS A 405 20.57 3.00 -8.36
C CYS A 405 19.77 1.90 -7.65
N SER A 406 19.52 1.99 -6.33
CA SER A 406 18.92 0.87 -5.56
C SER A 406 17.51 0.50 -6.00
N VAL A 407 16.72 1.47 -6.45
CA VAL A 407 15.37 1.26 -6.99
C VAL A 407 15.33 0.14 -8.03
N CYS A 408 16.35 0.10 -8.91
CA CYS A 408 16.48 -0.91 -9.95
C CYS A 408 17.43 -2.05 -9.53
N HIS A 409 18.62 -1.72 -9.06
CA HIS A 409 19.68 -2.71 -8.81
C HIS A 409 19.63 -3.34 -7.41
N GLY A 410 18.71 -2.92 -6.56
CA GLY A 410 18.61 -3.33 -5.16
C GLY A 410 19.61 -2.59 -4.27
N PRO A 411 19.33 -2.45 -2.97
CA PRO A 411 20.28 -1.84 -2.05
C PRO A 411 21.61 -2.59 -2.03
N GLN A 412 21.65 -3.90 -2.25
CA GLN A 412 22.91 -4.67 -2.26
C GLN A 412 23.57 -4.80 -3.65
N GLY A 413 22.96 -4.29 -4.70
CA GLY A 413 23.44 -4.43 -6.08
C GLY A 413 23.19 -5.81 -6.69
N ASP A 414 22.26 -6.57 -6.13
CA ASP A 414 21.89 -7.94 -6.54
C ASP A 414 20.91 -8.00 -7.72
N GLY A 415 20.44 -6.85 -8.22
CA GLY A 415 19.45 -6.76 -9.29
C GLY A 415 18.00 -6.97 -8.82
N ALA A 416 17.77 -6.98 -7.49
CA ALA A 416 16.46 -7.22 -6.88
C ALA A 416 15.80 -5.94 -6.33
N GLY A 417 16.08 -4.78 -6.93
CA GLY A 417 15.40 -3.53 -6.56
C GLY A 417 13.89 -3.61 -6.77
N TYR A 418 13.10 -2.80 -6.05
CA TYR A 418 11.64 -2.89 -6.12
C TYR A 418 11.08 -2.66 -7.53
N ALA A 419 11.79 -1.89 -8.38
CA ALA A 419 11.42 -1.67 -9.78
C ALA A 419 11.83 -2.83 -10.70
N ALA A 420 12.69 -3.75 -10.26
CA ALA A 420 13.25 -4.83 -11.09
C ALA A 420 12.17 -5.71 -11.74
N ARG A 421 11.01 -5.88 -11.08
CA ARG A 421 9.86 -6.64 -11.63
C ARG A 421 9.09 -5.90 -12.73
N HIS A 422 9.26 -4.58 -12.83
CA HIS A 422 8.53 -3.71 -13.77
C HIS A 422 9.38 -3.23 -14.95
N VAL A 423 10.68 -3.56 -14.98
CA VAL A 423 11.60 -3.11 -16.04
C VAL A 423 12.13 -4.28 -16.85
N PHE A 424 12.39 -4.03 -18.14
CA PHE A 424 12.92 -5.04 -19.04
C PHE A 424 14.11 -4.50 -19.86
N PRO A 425 15.24 -5.23 -19.94
CA PRO A 425 15.53 -6.48 -19.22
C PRO A 425 15.60 -6.24 -17.70
N ARG A 426 15.60 -7.33 -16.92
CA ARG A 426 15.87 -7.21 -15.48
C ARG A 426 17.19 -6.47 -15.25
N PRO A 427 17.28 -5.61 -14.21
CA PRO A 427 18.52 -4.92 -13.86
C PRO A 427 19.64 -5.92 -13.60
N ARG A 428 20.86 -5.57 -14.01
CA ARG A 428 22.01 -6.45 -13.84
C ARG A 428 22.35 -6.60 -12.35
N ASN A 429 22.62 -7.83 -11.92
CA ASN A 429 23.27 -8.09 -10.65
C ASN A 429 24.74 -7.61 -10.73
N LEU A 430 25.02 -6.46 -10.13
CA LEU A 430 26.33 -5.80 -10.11
C LEU A 430 27.39 -6.59 -9.33
N ARG A 431 26.93 -7.51 -8.47
CA ARG A 431 27.79 -8.39 -7.66
C ARG A 431 28.30 -9.58 -8.49
N LEU A 432 27.42 -10.25 -9.22
CA LEU A 432 27.68 -11.59 -9.78
C LEU A 432 27.75 -11.64 -11.31
N GLU A 433 27.03 -10.78 -12.03
CA GLU A 433 27.06 -10.81 -13.49
C GLU A 433 28.24 -9.99 -14.06
N PRO A 434 28.83 -10.43 -15.20
CA PRO A 434 29.88 -9.67 -15.86
C PRO A 434 29.33 -8.37 -16.47
N MET A 435 30.16 -7.33 -16.56
CA MET A 435 29.78 -6.09 -17.25
C MET A 435 29.79 -6.32 -18.77
N ARG A 436 28.75 -5.85 -19.48
CA ARG A 436 28.59 -6.13 -20.93
C ARG A 436 29.51 -5.29 -21.83
N LEU A 437 29.92 -4.12 -21.36
CA LEU A 437 30.73 -3.18 -22.11
C LEU A 437 32.08 -3.05 -21.38
N VAL A 438 33.13 -3.50 -22.05
CA VAL A 438 34.48 -3.66 -21.49
C VAL A 438 35.54 -3.21 -22.48
N SER A 439 36.61 -2.57 -22.04
CA SER A 439 37.71 -2.14 -22.90
C SER A 439 38.99 -2.97 -22.73
N THR A 440 38.93 -4.10 -22.02
CA THR A 440 40.09 -4.94 -21.67
C THR A 440 39.99 -6.32 -22.31
N ASP A 441 41.13 -6.96 -22.53
CA ASP A 441 41.26 -8.29 -23.13
C ASP A 441 40.77 -9.43 -22.20
N ASN A 442 40.87 -9.24 -20.89
CA ASN A 442 40.36 -10.19 -19.90
C ASN A 442 38.84 -10.06 -19.64
N GLY A 443 38.15 -9.15 -20.34
CA GLY A 443 36.70 -8.98 -20.24
C GLY A 443 36.21 -8.37 -18.92
N VAL A 444 37.09 -7.69 -18.18
CA VAL A 444 36.77 -7.01 -16.92
C VAL A 444 36.68 -5.50 -17.15
N ALA A 445 35.52 -4.90 -16.88
CA ALA A 445 35.28 -3.47 -17.11
C ALA A 445 36.24 -2.58 -16.31
N THR A 446 36.76 -1.56 -16.98
CA THR A 446 37.53 -0.49 -16.34
C THR A 446 36.61 0.52 -15.62
N ARG A 447 37.23 1.42 -14.86
CA ARG A 447 36.53 2.59 -14.31
C ARG A 447 35.88 3.43 -15.43
N ASP A 448 36.58 3.62 -16.55
CA ASP A 448 36.09 4.44 -17.66
C ASP A 448 34.92 3.77 -18.40
N ASP A 449 34.93 2.45 -18.50
CA ASP A 449 33.79 1.68 -19.03
C ASP A 449 32.55 1.91 -18.17
N LEU A 450 32.68 1.75 -16.85
CA LEU A 450 31.58 1.97 -15.91
C LEU A 450 31.10 3.43 -15.92
N ARG A 451 32.04 4.39 -15.95
CA ARG A 451 31.73 5.81 -16.06
C ARG A 451 30.84 6.09 -17.27
N THR A 452 31.24 5.57 -18.42
CA THR A 452 30.50 5.74 -19.68
C THR A 452 29.10 5.15 -19.59
N VAL A 453 28.96 3.93 -19.03
CA VAL A 453 27.66 3.26 -18.91
C VAL A 453 26.73 3.98 -17.94
N ILE A 454 27.23 4.42 -16.78
CA ILE A 454 26.39 5.12 -15.79
C ILE A 454 25.97 6.49 -16.35
N GLN A 455 26.87 7.20 -17.03
CA GLN A 455 26.56 8.52 -17.60
C GLN A 455 25.57 8.44 -18.76
N MET A 456 25.78 7.51 -19.70
CA MET A 456 24.98 7.41 -20.93
C MET A 456 23.76 6.50 -20.79
N GLY A 457 23.64 5.79 -19.67
CA GLY A 457 22.71 4.69 -19.53
C GLY A 457 23.03 3.55 -20.52
N LEU A 458 22.05 2.66 -20.73
CA LEU A 458 22.18 1.56 -21.69
C LEU A 458 21.03 1.61 -22.70
N PRO A 459 21.32 1.94 -23.98
CA PRO A 459 20.28 2.07 -25.02
C PRO A 459 19.36 0.85 -25.12
N GLY A 460 18.04 1.13 -25.17
CA GLY A 460 16.98 0.14 -25.26
C GLY A 460 16.66 -0.58 -23.94
N THR A 461 17.24 -0.17 -22.81
CA THR A 461 16.86 -0.61 -21.45
C THR A 461 16.20 0.52 -20.66
N SER A 462 15.71 0.22 -19.46
CA SER A 462 15.23 1.22 -18.50
C SER A 462 16.35 1.96 -17.76
N MET A 463 17.63 1.61 -17.98
CA MET A 463 18.77 2.36 -17.44
C MET A 463 19.03 3.59 -18.32
N VAL A 464 18.43 4.71 -17.92
CA VAL A 464 18.51 6.00 -18.63
C VAL A 464 19.84 6.74 -18.35
N PRO A 465 20.25 7.69 -19.22
CA PRO A 465 21.38 8.56 -18.95
C PRO A 465 21.24 9.35 -17.64
N MET A 466 22.34 9.50 -16.91
CA MET A 466 22.41 10.26 -15.66
C MET A 466 23.01 11.64 -15.90
N GLU A 467 22.27 12.51 -16.60
CA GLU A 467 22.77 13.80 -17.10
C GLU A 467 23.09 14.83 -15.99
N THR A 468 22.55 14.65 -14.78
CA THR A 468 22.64 15.63 -13.70
C THR A 468 23.79 15.37 -12.72
N LEU A 469 24.52 14.25 -12.84
CA LEU A 469 25.60 13.90 -11.91
C LEU A 469 26.89 14.63 -12.28
N THR A 470 27.61 15.13 -11.27
CA THR A 470 28.97 15.68 -11.49
C THR A 470 29.98 14.57 -11.75
N PRO A 471 31.13 14.85 -12.38
CA PRO A 471 32.20 13.86 -12.58
C PRO A 471 32.64 13.17 -11.26
N GLU A 472 32.70 13.92 -10.16
CA GLU A 472 33.07 13.39 -8.85
C GLU A 472 32.01 12.45 -8.28
N GLN A 473 30.72 12.80 -8.43
CA GLN A 473 29.62 11.92 -8.02
C GLN A 473 29.58 10.63 -8.84
N LEU A 474 29.89 10.74 -10.14
CA LEU A 474 29.97 9.60 -11.03
C LEU A 474 31.11 8.65 -10.64
N ASP A 475 32.28 9.19 -10.28
CA ASP A 475 33.41 8.41 -9.79
C ASP A 475 33.08 7.67 -8.48
N LEU A 476 32.34 8.31 -7.58
CA LEU A 476 31.86 7.68 -6.36
C LEU A 476 30.90 6.50 -6.64
N LEU A 477 30.01 6.62 -7.64
CA LEU A 477 29.14 5.51 -8.05
C LEU A 477 29.93 4.37 -8.71
N VAL A 478 30.97 4.70 -9.48
CA VAL A 478 31.90 3.72 -10.05
C VAL A 478 32.61 2.95 -8.93
N ASP A 479 33.10 3.64 -7.89
CA ASP A 479 33.73 3.02 -6.72
C ASP A 479 32.80 2.01 -6.05
N VAL A 480 31.58 2.43 -5.73
CA VAL A 480 30.58 1.54 -5.10
C VAL A 480 30.26 0.34 -5.98
N THR A 481 30.13 0.53 -7.29
CA THR A 481 29.85 -0.57 -8.23
C THR A 481 31.00 -1.60 -8.25
N LEU A 482 32.25 -1.13 -8.23
CA LEU A 482 33.44 -1.99 -8.18
C LEU A 482 33.57 -2.70 -6.83
N GLU A 483 33.26 -2.02 -5.73
CA GLU A 483 33.23 -2.61 -4.38
C GLU A 483 32.18 -3.74 -4.29
N MET A 484 30.97 -3.51 -4.79
CA MET A 484 29.91 -4.53 -4.87
C MET A 484 30.34 -5.74 -5.70
N ARG A 485 31.00 -5.49 -6.84
CA ARG A 485 31.52 -6.56 -7.70
C ARG A 485 32.57 -7.42 -6.97
N ARG A 486 33.51 -6.79 -6.26
CA ARG A 486 34.52 -7.48 -5.45
C ARG A 486 33.89 -8.30 -4.33
N ALA A 487 32.96 -7.69 -3.58
CA ALA A 487 32.25 -8.37 -2.51
C ALA A 487 31.46 -9.59 -3.02
N GLY A 488 30.73 -9.44 -4.14
CA GLY A 488 29.99 -10.52 -4.78
C GLY A 488 30.84 -11.70 -5.23
N VAL A 489 31.97 -11.41 -5.89
CA VAL A 489 32.92 -12.44 -6.31
C VAL A 489 33.53 -13.16 -5.11
N ARG A 490 33.86 -12.43 -4.05
CA ARG A 490 34.36 -13.00 -2.79
C ARG A 490 33.37 -13.99 -2.19
N GLU A 491 32.12 -13.55 -2.00
CA GLU A 491 31.04 -14.38 -1.44
C GLU A 491 30.75 -15.62 -2.28
N GLN A 492 30.68 -15.46 -3.61
CA GLN A 492 30.47 -16.59 -4.53
C GLN A 492 31.58 -17.64 -4.39
N TYR A 493 32.84 -17.19 -4.30
CA TYR A 493 33.97 -18.11 -4.22
C TYR A 493 34.04 -18.80 -2.85
N VAL A 494 33.83 -18.07 -1.76
CA VAL A 494 33.73 -18.64 -0.41
C VAL A 494 32.60 -19.68 -0.33
N ALA A 495 31.43 -19.37 -0.89
CA ALA A 495 30.31 -20.31 -0.93
C ALA A 495 30.62 -21.57 -1.75
N LEU A 496 31.37 -21.44 -2.85
CA LEU A 496 31.84 -22.58 -3.64
C LEU A 496 32.78 -23.47 -2.82
N LEU A 497 33.80 -22.90 -2.17
CA LEU A 497 34.74 -23.64 -1.33
C LEU A 497 34.00 -24.42 -0.23
N GLN A 498 33.08 -23.76 0.46
CA GLN A 498 32.22 -24.36 1.49
C GLN A 498 31.36 -25.51 0.93
N ALA A 499 30.74 -25.32 -0.23
CA ALA A 499 29.92 -26.35 -0.87
C ALA A 499 30.74 -27.58 -1.32
N THR A 500 32.04 -27.40 -1.56
CA THR A 500 32.99 -28.47 -1.93
C THR A 500 33.82 -28.99 -0.76
N ASP A 501 33.51 -28.57 0.48
CA ASP A 501 34.25 -28.93 1.70
C ASP A 501 35.76 -28.63 1.63
N GLN A 502 36.11 -27.53 0.94
CA GLN A 502 37.48 -27.01 0.85
C GLN A 502 37.71 -25.93 1.92
N PRO A 503 38.94 -25.83 2.47
CA PRO A 503 39.27 -24.78 3.44
C PRO A 503 39.14 -23.38 2.80
N VAL A 504 38.65 -22.42 3.59
CA VAL A 504 38.56 -21.02 3.18
C VAL A 504 39.80 -20.29 3.68
N GLU A 505 40.79 -20.11 2.82
CA GLU A 505 41.99 -19.32 3.10
C GLU A 505 41.83 -17.91 2.51
N ASP A 506 41.97 -16.87 3.35
CA ASP A 506 41.74 -15.48 2.91
C ASP A 506 42.67 -15.07 1.77
N ALA A 507 43.91 -15.59 1.74
CA ALA A 507 44.87 -15.31 0.67
C ALA A 507 44.40 -15.84 -0.69
N ASP A 508 43.89 -17.08 -0.74
CA ASP A 508 43.36 -17.69 -1.97
C ASP A 508 42.12 -16.95 -2.45
N VAL A 509 41.24 -16.56 -1.50
CA VAL A 509 40.05 -15.79 -1.79
C VAL A 509 40.41 -14.42 -2.39
N ASP A 510 41.37 -13.72 -1.79
CA ASP A 510 41.81 -12.41 -2.24
C ASP A 510 42.49 -12.49 -3.62
N GLU A 511 43.31 -13.53 -3.88
CA GLU A 511 43.91 -13.77 -5.19
C GLU A 511 42.84 -13.97 -6.27
N VAL A 512 41.82 -14.81 -6.01
CA VAL A 512 40.72 -15.04 -6.95
C VAL A 512 39.88 -13.78 -7.17
N VAL A 513 39.61 -13.00 -6.11
CA VAL A 513 38.90 -11.73 -6.23
C VAL A 513 39.70 -10.76 -7.09
N GLN A 514 41.01 -10.62 -6.85
CA GLN A 514 41.86 -9.77 -7.67
C GLN A 514 41.88 -10.22 -9.13
N LEU A 515 42.05 -11.51 -9.39
CA LEU A 515 42.09 -12.08 -10.74
C LEU A 515 40.79 -11.83 -11.52
N ARG A 516 39.63 -11.97 -10.86
CA ARG A 516 38.31 -11.87 -11.51
C ARG A 516 37.75 -10.44 -11.59
N THR A 517 38.34 -9.48 -10.86
CA THR A 517 37.80 -8.11 -10.77
C THR A 517 38.79 -7.02 -11.13
N THR A 518 40.07 -7.35 -11.34
CA THR A 518 41.07 -6.38 -11.79
C THR A 518 41.07 -6.31 -13.32
N PRO A 519 40.83 -5.12 -13.91
CA PRO A 519 40.93 -4.94 -15.35
C PRO A 519 42.36 -5.19 -15.83
N ALA A 520 42.51 -5.92 -16.92
CA ALA A 520 43.78 -6.04 -17.62
C ALA A 520 44.08 -4.77 -18.44
N ALA A 521 45.09 -4.82 -19.33
CA ALA A 521 45.44 -3.68 -20.16
C ALA A 521 44.27 -3.28 -21.07
N VAL A 522 44.02 -1.97 -21.17
CA VAL A 522 43.04 -1.43 -22.12
C VAL A 522 43.52 -1.70 -23.53
N VAL A 523 42.64 -2.28 -24.36
CA VAL A 523 42.98 -2.52 -25.76
C VAL A 523 43.19 -1.20 -26.48
N THR A 524 44.34 -1.09 -27.15
CA THR A 524 44.64 0.07 -27.98
C THR A 524 43.83 -0.02 -29.26
N VAL A 525 42.96 0.97 -29.49
CA VAL A 525 42.23 1.08 -30.75
C VAL A 525 43.12 1.85 -31.73
N PRO A 526 43.50 1.26 -32.87
CA PRO A 526 44.30 1.94 -33.88
C PRO A 526 43.51 3.11 -34.49
N ASN A 527 44.20 3.99 -35.21
CA ASN A 527 43.51 4.97 -36.04
C ASN A 527 42.75 4.23 -37.15
N LEU A 528 41.43 4.23 -37.07
CA LEU A 528 40.55 3.51 -37.99
C LEU A 528 40.51 4.19 -39.37
N GLY A 529 40.72 5.51 -39.43
CA GLY A 529 40.52 6.29 -40.66
C GLY A 529 39.05 6.39 -41.05
N ALA A 530 38.78 6.92 -42.23
CA ALA A 530 37.44 6.95 -42.80
C ALA A 530 37.19 5.66 -43.62
N PRO A 531 35.96 5.13 -43.63
CA PRO A 531 35.63 4.00 -44.48
C PRO A 531 35.72 4.39 -45.96
N ASP A 532 36.47 3.61 -46.74
CA ASP A 532 36.59 3.73 -48.19
C ASP A 532 35.99 2.49 -48.89
N ASN A 533 35.89 2.53 -50.22
CA ASN A 533 35.26 1.42 -50.96
C ASN A 533 36.07 0.11 -50.86
N VAL A 534 37.40 0.19 -50.70
CA VAL A 534 38.29 -0.97 -50.62
C VAL A 534 38.13 -1.67 -49.28
N SER A 535 38.23 -0.93 -48.17
CA SER A 535 38.05 -1.45 -46.82
C SER A 535 36.64 -1.99 -46.59
N ARG A 536 35.60 -1.36 -47.17
CA ARG A 536 34.22 -1.88 -47.10
C ARG A 536 34.06 -3.21 -47.85
N ALA A 537 34.62 -3.32 -49.05
CA ALA A 537 34.55 -4.55 -49.83
C ALA A 537 35.30 -5.70 -49.15
N ALA A 538 36.52 -5.44 -48.65
CA ALA A 538 37.29 -6.41 -47.87
C ALA A 538 36.56 -6.81 -46.57
N GLY A 539 35.98 -5.83 -45.87
CA GLY A 539 35.23 -6.04 -44.63
C GLY A 539 34.04 -6.98 -44.77
N LYS A 540 33.32 -6.95 -45.90
CA LYS A 540 32.25 -7.92 -46.19
C LYS A 540 32.77 -9.36 -46.25
N GLY A 541 33.97 -9.56 -46.79
CA GLY A 541 34.63 -10.87 -46.80
C GLY A 541 34.90 -11.37 -45.37
N PHE A 542 35.45 -10.51 -44.52
CA PHE A 542 35.71 -10.85 -43.11
C PHE A 542 34.42 -11.08 -42.31
N TYR A 543 33.34 -10.37 -42.63
CA TYR A 543 32.04 -10.56 -41.98
C TYR A 543 31.52 -12.00 -42.17
N ILE A 544 31.64 -12.54 -43.38
CA ILE A 544 31.28 -13.92 -43.68
C ILE A 544 32.31 -14.90 -43.11
N GLN A 545 33.62 -14.58 -43.21
CA GLN A 545 34.68 -15.44 -42.67
C GLN A 545 34.56 -15.65 -41.16
N GLN A 546 34.13 -14.62 -40.42
CA GLN A 546 33.89 -14.68 -38.97
C GLN A 546 32.48 -15.16 -38.61
N ALA A 547 31.71 -15.65 -39.60
CA ALA A 547 30.35 -16.14 -39.45
C ALA A 547 29.39 -15.12 -38.81
N CYS A 548 29.65 -13.81 -38.96
CA CYS A 548 28.80 -12.76 -38.42
C CYS A 548 27.41 -12.80 -39.08
N ASP A 549 27.33 -13.18 -40.35
CA ASP A 549 26.11 -13.39 -41.13
C ASP A 549 25.20 -14.48 -40.56
N THR A 550 25.73 -15.46 -39.84
CA THR A 550 24.92 -16.52 -39.21
C THR A 550 23.96 -15.95 -38.15
N CYS A 551 24.37 -14.89 -37.45
CA CYS A 551 23.54 -14.23 -36.45
C CYS A 551 22.93 -12.93 -37.00
N HIS A 552 23.72 -12.11 -37.68
CA HIS A 552 23.31 -10.77 -38.12
C HIS A 552 22.71 -10.75 -39.53
N GLY A 553 22.62 -11.90 -40.22
CA GLY A 553 22.17 -12.01 -41.61
C GLY A 553 23.15 -11.40 -42.61
N GLU A 554 23.01 -11.71 -43.90
CA GLU A 554 23.88 -11.16 -44.95
C GLU A 554 23.74 -9.63 -45.10
N THR A 555 22.57 -9.08 -44.74
CA THR A 555 22.23 -7.65 -44.83
C THR A 555 22.51 -6.89 -43.54
N GLY A 556 22.88 -7.57 -42.44
CA GLY A 556 23.07 -6.97 -41.12
C GLY A 556 21.79 -6.73 -40.33
N THR A 557 20.62 -7.09 -40.83
CA THR A 557 19.32 -6.85 -40.14
C THR A 557 18.98 -7.91 -39.07
N GLY A 558 19.84 -8.93 -38.88
CA GLY A 558 19.59 -10.08 -38.02
C GLY A 558 19.02 -11.28 -38.78
N ASP A 559 19.47 -12.49 -38.45
CA ASP A 559 18.79 -13.73 -38.83
C ASP A 559 17.65 -14.00 -37.84
N GLU A 560 16.47 -14.23 -38.40
CA GLU A 560 15.23 -14.39 -37.65
C GLU A 560 15.06 -15.76 -36.98
N LEU A 561 15.83 -16.77 -37.40
CA LEU A 561 15.57 -18.18 -37.06
C LEU A 561 16.53 -18.77 -36.02
N MET A 562 17.58 -18.06 -35.62
CA MET A 562 18.59 -18.60 -34.70
C MET A 562 18.20 -18.40 -33.21
N PRO A 563 18.06 -19.47 -32.41
CA PRO A 563 17.76 -19.34 -30.98
C PRO A 563 19.04 -19.05 -30.19
N LEU A 564 19.23 -17.80 -29.77
CA LEU A 564 20.37 -17.38 -28.96
C LEU A 564 19.94 -17.08 -27.52
N PHE A 565 20.78 -17.42 -26.55
CA PHE A 565 20.51 -17.23 -25.12
C PHE A 565 21.70 -16.61 -24.41
N ASP A 566 21.45 -15.68 -23.50
CA ASP A 566 22.49 -15.16 -22.63
C ASP A 566 22.90 -16.17 -21.54
N THR A 567 23.92 -15.84 -20.75
CA THR A 567 24.44 -16.75 -19.71
C THR A 567 23.44 -17.03 -18.57
N LEU A 568 22.31 -16.32 -18.53
CA LEU A 568 21.21 -16.56 -17.60
C LEU A 568 20.07 -17.37 -18.24
N GLY A 569 20.25 -17.83 -19.47
CA GLY A 569 19.22 -18.56 -20.21
C GLY A 569 18.11 -17.68 -20.78
N ASN A 570 18.25 -16.35 -20.76
CA ASN A 570 17.25 -15.47 -21.36
C ASN A 570 17.43 -15.41 -22.88
N PRO A 571 16.33 -15.47 -23.67
CA PRO A 571 16.37 -15.24 -25.10
C PRO A 571 17.06 -13.91 -25.43
N ALA A 572 18.05 -13.98 -26.32
CA ALA A 572 18.80 -12.85 -26.85
C ALA A 572 18.62 -12.79 -28.37
N PHE A 573 18.54 -11.58 -28.92
CA PHE A 573 18.46 -11.38 -30.37
C PHE A 573 19.71 -10.63 -30.85
N PRO A 574 20.31 -11.01 -31.99
CA PRO A 574 21.41 -10.27 -32.58
C PRO A 574 20.92 -8.86 -32.94
N ARG A 575 21.83 -7.89 -32.83
CA ARG A 575 21.47 -6.49 -33.07
C ARG A 575 21.24 -6.25 -34.57
N ASP A 576 20.19 -5.51 -34.93
CA ASP A 576 20.04 -4.99 -36.29
C ASP A 576 21.13 -3.92 -36.52
N LEU A 577 22.15 -4.27 -37.29
CA LEU A 577 23.31 -3.43 -37.58
C LEU A 577 22.94 -2.23 -38.48
N VAL A 578 21.83 -2.32 -39.21
CA VAL A 578 21.36 -1.29 -40.13
C VAL A 578 20.62 -0.21 -39.35
N HIS A 579 19.60 -0.62 -38.59
CA HIS A 579 18.64 0.33 -38.05
C HIS A 579 18.76 0.60 -36.56
N ASP A 580 19.33 -0.30 -35.74
CA ASP A 580 19.31 -0.08 -34.29
C ASP A 580 20.41 0.86 -33.79
N VAL A 581 20.16 1.41 -32.59
CA VAL A 581 21.19 2.03 -31.73
C VAL A 581 21.97 0.95 -30.99
N PHE A 582 23.29 0.99 -31.10
CA PHE A 582 24.18 0.03 -30.43
C PHE A 582 24.41 0.38 -28.95
N LYS A 583 24.48 -0.66 -28.10
CA LYS A 583 24.64 -0.50 -26.64
C LYS A 583 25.92 0.25 -26.27
N GLY A 584 27.02 -0.01 -26.98
CA GLY A 584 28.31 0.64 -26.74
C GLY A 584 28.50 1.96 -27.48
N GLY A 585 27.55 2.40 -28.31
CA GLY A 585 27.73 3.53 -29.24
C GLY A 585 27.82 3.09 -30.70
N ASN A 586 27.41 3.99 -31.61
CA ASN A 586 27.41 3.75 -33.07
C ASN A 586 28.69 4.26 -33.76
N ASP A 587 29.65 4.80 -33.00
CA ASP A 587 30.91 5.25 -33.56
C ASP A 587 31.84 4.07 -33.89
N PRO A 588 32.76 4.22 -34.88
CA PRO A 588 33.65 3.14 -35.28
C PRO A 588 34.53 2.58 -34.15
N VAL A 589 34.92 3.38 -33.16
CA VAL A 589 35.76 2.93 -32.03
C VAL A 589 34.98 1.97 -31.13
N SER A 590 33.73 2.30 -30.85
CA SER A 590 32.82 1.45 -30.08
C SER A 590 32.51 0.14 -30.79
N ILE A 591 32.26 0.19 -32.11
CA ILE A 591 32.03 -0.99 -32.94
C ILE A 591 33.28 -1.88 -32.96
N TYR A 592 34.46 -1.31 -33.21
CA TYR A 592 35.73 -2.03 -33.20
C TYR A 592 35.93 -2.79 -31.88
N ARG A 593 35.68 -2.14 -30.74
CA ARG A 593 35.79 -2.77 -29.42
C ARG A 593 34.79 -3.91 -29.23
N ARG A 594 33.54 -3.78 -29.70
CA ARG A 594 32.53 -4.85 -29.58
C ARG A 594 32.85 -6.07 -30.45
N ILE A 595 33.46 -5.87 -31.61
CA ILE A 595 33.90 -6.97 -32.48
C ILE A 595 35.14 -7.64 -31.85
N LEU A 596 36.14 -6.85 -31.44
CA LEU A 596 37.39 -7.39 -30.86
C LEU A 596 37.16 -8.16 -29.56
N LEU A 597 36.39 -7.58 -28.64
CA LEU A 597 36.23 -8.08 -27.26
C LEU A 597 34.93 -8.85 -27.05
N GLY A 598 34.04 -8.85 -28.03
CA GLY A 598 32.70 -9.37 -27.87
C GLY A 598 31.87 -8.58 -26.85
N MET A 599 30.85 -9.24 -26.30
CA MET A 599 30.03 -8.70 -25.23
C MET A 599 29.85 -9.74 -24.12
N PRO A 600 30.59 -9.63 -23.00
CA PRO A 600 30.55 -10.61 -21.91
C PRO A 600 29.14 -10.89 -21.39
N GLY A 601 28.85 -12.17 -21.14
CA GLY A 601 27.54 -12.62 -20.70
C GLY A 601 26.47 -12.58 -21.79
N THR A 602 26.85 -12.52 -23.07
CA THR A 602 25.94 -12.60 -24.22
C THR A 602 26.49 -13.58 -25.27
N PRO A 603 25.67 -13.99 -26.26
CA PRO A 603 26.12 -14.81 -27.39
C PRO A 603 27.13 -14.14 -28.32
N HIS A 604 27.37 -12.83 -28.22
CA HIS A 604 28.24 -12.12 -29.16
C HIS A 604 29.72 -12.38 -28.83
N PRO A 605 30.43 -13.20 -29.64
CA PRO A 605 31.78 -13.62 -29.33
C PRO A 605 32.80 -12.50 -29.61
N ALA A 606 34.02 -12.70 -29.11
CA ALA A 606 35.19 -11.90 -29.42
C ALA A 606 35.86 -12.40 -30.71
N THR A 607 36.25 -11.49 -31.60
CA THR A 607 37.01 -11.80 -32.82
C THR A 607 38.50 -11.51 -32.57
N VAL A 608 39.27 -12.55 -32.26
CA VAL A 608 40.70 -12.43 -31.87
C VAL A 608 41.68 -12.97 -32.93
N ASN A 609 41.16 -13.56 -34.02
CA ASN A 609 41.95 -14.23 -35.06
C ASN A 609 42.19 -13.37 -36.30
N LEU A 610 41.77 -12.10 -36.31
CA LEU A 610 42.02 -11.15 -37.39
C LEU A 610 43.22 -10.26 -37.07
N THR A 611 44.00 -9.91 -38.09
CA THR A 611 44.99 -8.83 -37.99
C THR A 611 44.31 -7.47 -37.81
N THR A 612 45.05 -6.48 -37.33
CA THR A 612 44.52 -5.13 -37.10
C THR A 612 43.86 -4.53 -38.35
N SER A 613 44.49 -4.66 -39.52
CA SER A 613 43.94 -4.12 -40.77
C SER A 613 42.65 -4.82 -41.22
N GLU A 614 42.56 -6.13 -40.99
CA GLU A 614 41.36 -6.92 -41.34
C GLU A 614 40.19 -6.57 -40.41
N LEU A 615 40.47 -6.40 -39.12
CA LEU A 615 39.47 -5.97 -38.15
C LEU A 615 38.98 -4.53 -38.38
N ILE A 616 39.86 -3.62 -38.82
CA ILE A 616 39.47 -2.28 -39.27
C ILE A 616 38.50 -2.38 -40.46
N ALA A 617 38.84 -3.20 -41.47
CA ALA A 617 37.97 -3.41 -42.62
C ALA A 617 36.60 -3.97 -42.23
N LEU A 618 36.55 -4.97 -41.34
CA LEU A 618 35.30 -5.52 -40.79
C LEU A 618 34.50 -4.45 -40.04
N THR A 619 35.16 -3.64 -39.21
CA THR A 619 34.54 -2.52 -38.49
C THR A 619 33.93 -1.50 -39.45
N HIS A 620 34.66 -1.11 -40.52
CA HIS A 620 34.15 -0.21 -41.55
C HIS A 620 32.94 -0.78 -42.26
N PHE A 621 32.95 -2.06 -42.61
CA PHE A 621 31.79 -2.71 -43.19
C PHE A 621 30.57 -2.61 -42.26
N CYS A 622 30.68 -3.07 -41.01
CA CYS A 622 29.61 -3.00 -40.01
C CYS A 622 29.10 -1.57 -39.76
N TYR A 623 30.02 -0.59 -39.66
CA TYR A 623 29.66 0.82 -39.51
C TYR A 623 28.86 1.34 -40.72
N THR A 624 29.25 0.98 -41.94
CA THR A 624 28.60 1.46 -43.18
C THR A 624 27.29 0.75 -43.51
N LEU A 625 26.95 -0.34 -42.82
CA LEU A 625 25.60 -0.90 -42.88
C LEU A 625 24.57 0.02 -42.21
N GLY A 626 25.00 0.82 -41.24
CA GLY A 626 24.13 1.72 -40.48
C GLY A 626 23.47 2.78 -41.37
N THR A 627 22.16 2.91 -41.26
CA THR A 627 21.38 3.96 -41.92
C THR A 627 20.74 4.91 -40.92
N GLN A 628 20.28 6.07 -41.40
CA GLN A 628 19.54 7.06 -40.61
C GLN A 628 18.12 7.20 -41.18
N PRO A 629 17.11 7.47 -40.34
CA PRO A 629 17.17 7.54 -38.88
C PRO A 629 17.27 6.15 -38.22
N LYS A 630 17.92 6.08 -37.06
CA LYS A 630 17.95 4.86 -36.24
C LYS A 630 16.57 4.55 -35.63
N LEU A 631 16.21 3.27 -35.56
CA LEU A 631 15.05 2.76 -34.85
C LEU A 631 15.33 2.71 -33.34
N LEU A 632 14.45 3.35 -32.56
CA LEU A 632 14.47 3.30 -31.10
C LEU A 632 13.59 2.17 -30.59
N GLN A 633 13.96 0.93 -30.92
CA GLN A 633 13.30 -0.24 -30.33
C GLN A 633 13.81 -0.48 -28.90
N THR A 634 12.91 -0.83 -27.99
CA THR A 634 13.27 -1.29 -26.64
C THR A 634 13.72 -2.76 -26.68
N ASN A 635 14.46 -3.21 -25.67
CA ASN A 635 14.80 -4.63 -25.56
C ASN A 635 13.55 -5.49 -25.35
N TYR A 636 12.48 -4.96 -24.74
CA TYR A 636 11.22 -5.68 -24.59
C TYR A 636 10.55 -5.96 -25.92
N GLN A 637 10.51 -4.96 -26.82
CA GLN A 637 9.99 -5.16 -28.18
C GLN A 637 10.78 -6.23 -28.94
N ARG A 638 12.12 -6.22 -28.81
CA ARG A 638 12.97 -7.25 -29.41
C ARG A 638 12.75 -8.63 -28.79
N PHE A 639 12.56 -8.69 -27.47
CA PHE A 639 12.23 -9.94 -26.78
C PHE A 639 10.89 -10.51 -27.25
N LEU A 640 9.84 -9.69 -27.38
CA LEU A 640 8.55 -10.14 -27.90
C LEU A 640 8.64 -10.65 -29.34
N GLN A 641 9.47 -10.02 -30.18
CA GLN A 641 9.74 -10.51 -31.53
C GLN A 641 10.44 -11.87 -31.50
N ALA A 642 11.44 -12.04 -30.63
CA ALA A 642 12.13 -13.33 -30.47
C ALA A 642 11.19 -14.43 -29.94
N ALA A 643 10.36 -14.12 -28.93
CA ALA A 643 9.50 -15.09 -28.25
C ALA A 643 8.32 -15.61 -29.10
N ARG A 644 7.90 -14.88 -30.14
CA ARG A 644 6.76 -15.27 -30.99
C ARG A 644 7.10 -16.27 -32.11
N ARG A 645 8.37 -16.70 -32.24
CA ARG A 645 8.81 -17.50 -33.39
C ARG A 645 8.72 -19.01 -33.16
N PRO A 646 8.48 -19.83 -34.21
CA PRO A 646 8.15 -21.26 -34.09
C PRO A 646 9.17 -22.11 -33.31
N ALA A 647 10.45 -21.72 -33.30
CA ALA A 647 11.49 -22.40 -32.52
C ALA A 647 11.37 -22.17 -30.99
N VAL A 648 10.55 -21.21 -30.57
CA VAL A 648 10.27 -20.84 -29.17
C VAL A 648 8.88 -21.35 -28.74
N GLN A 649 8.31 -22.35 -29.45
CA GLN A 649 7.33 -23.22 -28.80
C GLN A 649 8.07 -23.95 -27.68
N TRP A 650 7.97 -23.40 -26.47
CA TRP A 650 8.62 -23.91 -25.28
C TRP A 650 8.51 -25.43 -25.23
N ALA A 651 9.65 -26.06 -24.96
CA ALA A 651 9.74 -27.38 -24.38
C ALA A 651 9.09 -27.40 -22.99
N ALA A 652 7.78 -27.14 -22.91
CA ALA A 652 6.91 -27.39 -21.76
C ALA A 652 6.66 -28.91 -21.55
N SER A 653 7.54 -29.74 -22.12
CA SER A 653 7.49 -31.18 -22.10
C SER A 653 8.92 -31.71 -22.12
N ALA A 654 9.62 -31.54 -21.01
CA ALA A 654 10.62 -32.48 -20.55
C ALA A 654 10.42 -32.64 -19.03
N PRO A 655 10.32 -33.89 -18.52
CA PRO A 655 9.86 -34.22 -17.17
C PRO A 655 10.79 -33.79 -16.04
#